data_AF-A0A2I3S4M6-F1
#
_entry.id   AF-A0A2I3S4M6-F1
#
_cell.length_a   1.000
_cell.length_b   1.000
_cell.length_c   1.000
_cell.angle_alpha   90.00
_cell.angle_beta   90.00
_cell.angle_gamma   90.00
#
_symmetry.space_group_name_H-M   'P 1'
#
loop_
_entity.id
_entity.type
_entity.pdbx_description
1 polymer ?
#
loop_
_entity_poly.entity_id
_entity_poly.type
_entity_poly.pdbx_seq_one_letter_code
_entity_poly.pdbx_strand_id
1 'polypeptide(L)'
;MMSIKAFTLVSAVERELLMGDKERVNIECVECCGRDLYVGTNDCFVYHFLLEERPVPAGPATFTATKQLQRHLGFKKPVNELRAASALNRLLVLCDNSISLVNMLNLEPVPSGARIKGAATFALNENPVSGDPFCVEVCIISVKRRTIQMFLVYEDRVQIVKEVSTAEQPLAVAVDGHFLCLALTTQYIIHNYSTGVSQDLFPYCSEERPPIVKRIGRQEFLLAGPGGLGMFATVAGISQRAPVHWSENVIGAAVSFPYVIALDDEFITVHSMLDQQQKQTLPFKEGHILQDFEGRVIVATSKGVYILVPLPLEKQIQDLLASRRVEEALVLAKGARRNIPKEKFQVMYRRILQQAGFIQFAQLQFLEAKELFRSGQLDVRELISLYPFLLPTSSSFTRSHPPLHEYADLNQLTQGDQEKMAKCKRFLMSYLNEVRSTEVANGYKEDIDTALLKLYAEADHDSLLDLLVTENFCLLTDSAAWLEKHKKYFALGLLYHYNNQDAAAVQLWVNIVNGDVQDSTRSDLYEYIVDFLTYCLDEELVWAYADWVLQKSEEVGVQVFTKRPLDEQQKNSFNPDDIIHCLKKYPKALVKYLEHLVIDKRLQKEEYHTHLAVLYLEEVLLQRASASGKGAEATETQAKLRRLLQKSDLYRVHFLLERLQGAGLPMESAILHGKLGEHEKALHILVHELQDFSAAEDYCLWCSEGRDPPHRQQLFHTLLAIYLHAGPTAHELAVAAVDLLNRHATEFDAAQVLQMLPDTWSVQLLCPFLMGAMRDSIHARRTVQVALGLARSENLIYTYDKMKLKGSSIRLSDKKLCQICQNPFCEPVFVRYPNGGLVHTHCAASRHTNPSSSSPGTRT
;
A
#
# COMPACT_ATOMS: atom_id res chain seq x y z
N MET A 1 -29.35 18.28 -30.48
CA MET A 1 -28.75 17.51 -29.38
C MET A 1 -29.85 17.16 -28.41
N MET A 2 -30.18 15.88 -28.22
CA MET A 2 -31.24 15.51 -27.27
C MET A 2 -30.78 15.80 -25.85
N SER A 3 -31.48 16.73 -25.21
CA SER A 3 -31.30 17.09 -23.81
C SER A 3 -31.93 15.98 -22.95
N ILE A 4 -31.39 15.74 -21.75
CA ILE A 4 -31.86 14.66 -20.86
C ILE A 4 -33.29 14.96 -20.44
N LYS A 5 -34.19 13.99 -20.63
CA LYS A 5 -35.57 14.14 -20.16
C LYS A 5 -35.59 13.96 -18.63
N ALA A 6 -35.80 15.03 -17.89
CA ALA A 6 -35.88 15.01 -16.43
C ALA A 6 -37.33 14.92 -15.93
N PHE A 7 -38.26 15.55 -16.65
CA PHE A 7 -39.68 15.61 -16.29
C PHE A 7 -40.58 15.21 -17.46
N THR A 8 -41.78 14.74 -17.14
CA THR A 8 -42.89 14.65 -18.10
C THR A 8 -44.04 15.50 -17.60
N LEU A 9 -44.56 16.36 -18.48
CA LEU A 9 -45.74 17.16 -18.20
C LEU A 9 -47.00 16.30 -18.36
N VAL A 10 -47.85 16.26 -17.33
CA VAL A 10 -49.08 15.48 -17.30
C VAL A 10 -50.24 16.40 -16.88
N SER A 11 -51.36 16.35 -17.59
CA SER A 11 -52.59 17.06 -17.21
C SER A 11 -53.18 16.43 -15.94
N ALA A 12 -53.55 17.25 -14.96
CA ALA A 12 -54.17 16.80 -13.71
C ALA A 12 -55.62 17.27 -13.59
N VAL A 13 -55.88 18.54 -13.92
CA VAL A 13 -57.23 19.11 -13.94
C VAL A 13 -57.46 19.79 -15.27
N GLU A 14 -58.36 19.21 -16.07
CA GLU A 14 -58.78 19.78 -17.34
C GLU A 14 -59.93 20.77 -17.15
N ARG A 15 -60.11 21.63 -18.15
CA ARG A 15 -61.13 22.69 -18.15
C ARG A 15 -62.53 22.18 -17.83
N GLU A 16 -62.88 21.01 -18.34
CA GLU A 16 -64.20 20.39 -18.15
C GLU A 16 -64.52 20.12 -16.67
N LEU A 17 -63.52 19.70 -15.89
CA LEU A 17 -63.65 19.38 -14.46
C LEU A 17 -63.81 20.63 -13.59
N LEU A 18 -63.28 21.76 -14.03
CA LEU A 18 -63.35 23.05 -13.33
C LEU A 18 -64.62 23.84 -13.68
N MET A 19 -64.95 23.94 -14.97
CA MET A 19 -65.74 25.07 -15.47
C MET A 19 -67.09 24.71 -16.10
N GLY A 20 -67.31 23.44 -16.47
CA GLY A 20 -68.43 23.09 -17.36
C GLY A 20 -68.48 24.04 -18.58
N ASP A 21 -69.66 24.56 -18.93
CA ASP A 21 -69.88 25.51 -20.04
C ASP A 21 -69.61 26.99 -19.71
N LYS A 22 -69.10 27.34 -18.51
CA LYS A 22 -68.89 28.76 -18.14
C LYS A 22 -67.61 29.31 -18.77
N GLU A 23 -67.74 30.13 -19.81
CA GLU A 23 -66.60 30.66 -20.58
C GLU A 23 -65.71 31.70 -19.86
N ARG A 24 -66.10 32.23 -18.70
CA ARG A 24 -65.45 33.41 -18.07
C ARG A 24 -64.65 33.15 -16.78
N VAL A 25 -64.53 31.90 -16.35
CA VAL A 25 -63.79 31.56 -15.14
C VAL A 25 -62.32 31.32 -15.49
N ASN A 26 -61.40 31.87 -14.72
CA ASN A 26 -59.96 31.68 -14.89
C ASN A 26 -59.34 31.21 -13.57
N ILE A 27 -58.32 30.35 -13.68
CA ILE A 27 -57.49 29.93 -12.55
C ILE A 27 -56.54 31.08 -12.20
N GLU A 28 -56.59 31.55 -10.95
CA GLU A 28 -55.76 32.64 -10.44
C GLU A 28 -54.64 32.14 -9.53
N CYS A 29 -54.92 31.11 -8.73
CA CYS A 29 -53.94 30.50 -7.85
C CYS A 29 -54.22 29.01 -7.60
N VAL A 30 -53.18 28.28 -7.21
CA VAL A 30 -53.22 26.85 -6.93
C VAL A 30 -52.41 26.58 -5.67
N GLU A 31 -52.87 25.63 -4.85
CA GLU A 31 -52.16 25.12 -3.68
C GLU A 31 -52.36 23.61 -3.61
N CYS A 32 -51.32 22.85 -3.24
CA CYS A 32 -51.39 21.40 -3.10
C CYS A 32 -50.81 20.96 -1.75
N CYS A 33 -51.54 20.11 -1.03
CA CYS A 33 -51.08 19.49 0.20
C CYS A 33 -51.44 18.01 0.19
N GLY A 34 -50.45 17.12 0.24
CA GLY A 34 -50.67 15.69 0.09
C GLY A 34 -51.41 15.33 -1.21
N ARG A 35 -52.63 14.82 -1.08
CA ARG A 35 -53.49 14.50 -2.24
C ARG A 35 -54.51 15.59 -2.54
N ASP A 36 -54.61 16.60 -1.69
CA ASP A 36 -55.62 17.64 -1.80
C ASP A 36 -55.08 18.82 -2.63
N LEU A 37 -55.74 19.08 -3.75
CA LEU A 37 -55.46 20.18 -4.65
C LEU A 37 -56.55 21.24 -4.53
N TYR A 38 -56.15 22.46 -4.20
CA TYR A 38 -57.04 23.62 -4.09
C TYR A 38 -56.78 24.58 -5.24
N VAL A 39 -57.85 25.01 -5.90
CA VAL A 39 -57.79 25.93 -7.04
C VAL A 39 -58.65 27.15 -6.74
N GLY A 40 -58.04 28.33 -6.76
CA GLY A 40 -58.71 29.62 -6.60
C GLY A 40 -58.97 30.28 -7.94
N THR A 41 -60.17 30.84 -8.11
CA THR A 41 -60.60 31.41 -9.39
C THR A 41 -60.92 32.91 -9.30
N ASN A 42 -61.01 33.53 -10.47
CA ASN A 42 -61.33 34.96 -10.62
C ASN A 42 -62.74 35.33 -10.13
N ASP A 43 -63.68 34.39 -10.12
CA ASP A 43 -65.05 34.54 -9.65
C ASP A 43 -65.24 34.22 -8.15
N CYS A 44 -64.15 34.24 -7.38
CA CYS A 44 -64.15 34.08 -5.92
C CYS A 44 -64.55 32.67 -5.42
N PHE A 45 -64.36 31.65 -6.25
CA PHE A 45 -64.50 30.26 -5.83
C PHE A 45 -63.17 29.64 -5.42
N VAL A 46 -63.25 28.72 -4.45
CA VAL A 46 -62.20 27.75 -4.15
C VAL A 46 -62.76 26.36 -4.47
N TYR A 47 -62.05 25.64 -5.32
CA TYR A 47 -62.36 24.26 -5.68
C TYR A 47 -61.38 23.34 -4.97
N HIS A 48 -61.89 22.24 -4.41
CA HIS A 48 -61.10 21.19 -3.78
C HIS A 48 -61.20 19.90 -4.62
N PHE A 49 -60.06 19.41 -5.05
CA PHE A 49 -59.89 18.16 -5.79
C PHE A 49 -59.02 17.19 -4.99
N LEU A 50 -59.34 15.90 -5.09
CA LEU A 50 -58.48 14.83 -4.63
C LEU A 50 -57.69 14.28 -5.82
N LEU A 51 -56.37 14.37 -5.74
CA LEU A 51 -55.41 13.85 -6.71
C LEU A 51 -55.07 12.40 -6.42
N GLU A 52 -55.32 11.53 -7.39
CA GLU A 52 -54.89 10.14 -7.38
C GLU A 52 -53.78 9.91 -8.39
N GLU A 53 -52.64 9.41 -7.89
CA GLU A 53 -51.52 8.99 -8.72
C GLU A 53 -51.75 7.56 -9.20
N ARG A 54 -51.76 7.36 -10.52
CA ARG A 54 -51.85 6.05 -11.16
C ARG A 54 -50.50 5.70 -11.77
N PRO A 55 -49.73 4.78 -11.16
CA PRO A 55 -48.45 4.35 -11.71
C PRO A 55 -48.68 3.55 -12.99
N VAL A 56 -47.94 3.88 -14.05
CA VAL A 56 -47.96 3.15 -15.33
C VAL A 56 -46.71 2.27 -15.40
N PRO A 57 -46.81 0.95 -15.72
CA PRO A 57 -45.68 0.01 -15.65
C PRO A 57 -44.44 0.39 -16.49
N ALA A 58 -44.60 1.18 -17.55
CA ALA A 58 -43.53 1.57 -18.48
C ALA A 58 -43.51 3.08 -18.79
N GLY A 59 -44.26 3.89 -18.05
CA GLY A 59 -44.48 5.31 -18.34
C GLY A 59 -44.42 6.20 -17.09
N PRO A 60 -44.40 7.53 -17.27
CA PRO A 60 -44.56 8.47 -16.15
C PRO A 60 -45.91 8.23 -15.48
N ALA A 61 -45.97 8.44 -14.16
CA ALA A 61 -47.23 8.36 -13.44
C ALA A 61 -48.25 9.32 -14.05
N THR A 62 -49.49 8.87 -14.13
CA THR A 62 -50.62 9.70 -14.56
C THR A 62 -51.39 10.17 -13.35
N PHE A 63 -51.99 11.35 -13.43
CA PHE A 63 -52.78 11.91 -12.34
C PHE A 63 -54.23 12.04 -12.77
N THR A 64 -55.14 11.61 -11.89
CA THR A 64 -56.57 11.85 -12.05
C THR A 64 -57.08 12.68 -10.88
N ALA A 65 -57.64 13.85 -11.17
CA ALA A 65 -58.26 14.70 -10.17
C ALA A 65 -59.77 14.43 -10.07
N THR A 66 -60.26 14.22 -8.86
CA THR A 66 -61.70 14.08 -8.58
C THR A 66 -62.19 15.28 -7.78
N LYS A 67 -63.19 16.00 -8.28
CA LYS A 67 -63.75 17.17 -7.59
C LYS A 67 -64.50 16.70 -6.35
N GLN A 68 -64.08 17.19 -5.18
CA GLN A 68 -64.72 16.89 -3.90
C GLN A 68 -65.74 17.97 -3.57
N LEU A 69 -65.30 19.23 -3.49
CA LEU A 69 -66.10 20.36 -3.03
C LEU A 69 -65.77 21.64 -3.82
N GLN A 70 -66.68 22.60 -3.78
CA GLN A 70 -66.44 23.95 -4.24
C GLN A 70 -67.17 24.95 -3.34
N ARG A 71 -66.61 26.14 -3.17
CA ARG A 71 -67.26 27.18 -2.36
C ARG A 71 -66.94 28.58 -2.84
N HIS A 72 -67.96 29.43 -2.87
CA HIS A 72 -67.82 30.86 -3.07
C HIS A 72 -67.54 31.56 -1.73
N LEU A 73 -66.50 32.39 -1.66
CA LEU A 73 -66.05 33.01 -0.40
C LEU A 73 -66.82 34.29 -0.03
N GLY A 74 -67.74 34.75 -0.89
CA GLY A 74 -68.61 35.89 -0.61
C GLY A 74 -68.03 37.25 -1.00
N PHE A 75 -66.89 37.30 -1.68
CA PHE A 75 -66.33 38.51 -2.26
C PHE A 75 -66.64 38.63 -3.76
N LYS A 76 -66.38 39.79 -4.34
CA LYS A 76 -66.50 40.06 -5.78
C LYS A 76 -65.16 40.09 -6.51
N LYS A 77 -64.06 39.86 -5.78
CA LYS A 77 -62.69 39.92 -6.27
C LYS A 77 -62.11 38.51 -6.41
N PRO A 78 -61.09 38.34 -7.27
CA PRO A 78 -60.41 37.05 -7.45
C PRO A 78 -59.86 36.50 -6.14
N VAL A 79 -59.71 35.18 -6.07
CA VAL A 79 -58.88 34.53 -5.06
C VAL A 79 -57.42 34.66 -5.52
N ASN A 80 -56.64 35.50 -4.85
CA ASN A 80 -55.29 35.86 -5.31
C ASN A 80 -54.23 34.82 -4.91
N GLU A 81 -54.29 34.30 -3.68
CA GLU A 81 -53.32 33.33 -3.18
C GLU A 81 -53.98 32.34 -2.22
N LEU A 82 -53.50 31.10 -2.25
CA LEU A 82 -53.88 30.01 -1.36
C LEU A 82 -52.61 29.44 -0.71
N ARG A 83 -52.66 29.12 0.59
CA ARG A 83 -51.61 28.35 1.27
C ARG A 83 -52.21 27.36 2.25
N ALA A 84 -51.76 26.12 2.21
CA ALA A 84 -52.21 25.08 3.12
C ALA A 84 -51.39 25.11 4.42
N ALA A 85 -52.07 25.27 5.55
CA ALA A 85 -51.53 25.04 6.89
C ALA A 85 -52.02 23.67 7.38
N SER A 86 -51.41 22.60 6.84
CA SER A 86 -51.85 21.22 7.05
C SER A 86 -51.88 20.80 8.52
N ALA A 87 -50.91 21.25 9.31
CA ALA A 87 -50.85 21.01 10.76
C ALA A 87 -52.08 21.55 11.53
N LEU A 88 -52.77 22.56 10.98
CA LEU A 88 -53.95 23.18 11.57
C LEU A 88 -55.26 22.76 10.88
N ASN A 89 -55.17 21.95 9.82
CA ASN A 89 -56.29 21.66 8.93
C ASN A 89 -56.97 22.96 8.43
N ARG A 90 -56.17 23.98 8.10
CA ARG A 90 -56.64 25.30 7.62
C ARG A 90 -55.99 25.67 6.29
N LEU A 91 -56.77 26.25 5.41
CA LEU A 91 -56.38 26.89 4.16
C LEU A 91 -56.42 28.40 4.38
N LEU A 92 -55.28 29.06 4.22
CA LEU A 92 -55.20 30.52 4.23
C LEU A 92 -55.57 31.01 2.84
N VAL A 93 -56.60 31.85 2.76
CA VAL A 93 -57.13 32.34 1.50
C VAL A 93 -57.02 33.86 1.43
N LEU A 94 -56.24 34.38 0.49
CA LEU A 94 -56.13 35.81 0.23
C LEU A 94 -57.15 36.22 -0.83
N CYS A 95 -58.12 37.03 -0.41
CA CYS A 95 -59.10 37.64 -1.29
C CYS A 95 -59.45 39.04 -0.79
N ASP A 96 -59.55 40.00 -1.71
CA ASP A 96 -59.85 41.42 -1.39
C ASP A 96 -58.90 42.00 -0.34
N ASN A 97 -57.58 41.81 -0.54
CA ASN A 97 -56.51 42.26 0.36
C ASN A 97 -56.66 41.79 1.80
N SER A 98 -57.28 40.62 1.99
CA SER A 98 -57.50 40.06 3.31
C SER A 98 -57.36 38.55 3.31
N ILE A 99 -56.64 38.05 4.30
CA ILE A 99 -56.42 36.62 4.50
C ILE A 99 -57.48 36.10 5.45
N SER A 100 -58.24 35.11 5.01
CA SER A 100 -59.24 34.41 5.82
C SER A 100 -58.84 32.95 6.01
N LEU A 101 -59.10 32.42 7.19
CA LEU A 101 -58.90 31.00 7.50
C LEU A 101 -60.13 30.21 7.09
N VAL A 102 -59.91 29.19 6.27
CA VAL A 102 -60.93 28.29 5.77
C VAL A 102 -60.55 26.86 6.17
N ASN A 103 -61.49 26.02 6.57
CA ASN A 103 -61.22 24.62 6.86
C ASN A 103 -60.92 23.86 5.55
N MET A 104 -59.84 23.08 5.53
CA MET A 104 -59.39 22.39 4.32
C MET A 104 -60.39 21.34 3.80
N LEU A 105 -61.12 20.67 4.69
CA LEU A 105 -61.99 19.54 4.34
C LEU A 105 -63.36 19.97 3.85
N ASN A 106 -63.97 20.99 4.46
CA ASN A 106 -65.34 21.41 4.12
C ASN A 106 -65.41 22.81 3.47
N LEU A 107 -64.28 23.51 3.39
CA LEU A 107 -64.15 24.89 2.91
C LEU A 107 -64.93 25.92 3.76
N GLU A 108 -65.30 25.62 5.00
CA GLU A 108 -65.98 26.59 5.87
C GLU A 108 -65.03 27.66 6.42
N PRO A 109 -65.39 28.95 6.33
CA PRO A 109 -64.63 29.99 7.00
C PRO A 109 -64.71 29.80 8.52
N VAL A 110 -63.61 30.07 9.21
CA VAL A 110 -63.57 29.93 10.67
C VAL A 110 -64.53 30.94 11.32
N PRO A 111 -65.48 30.50 12.19
CA PRO A 111 -66.51 31.37 12.75
C PRO A 111 -65.99 32.53 13.63
N SER A 112 -64.80 32.40 14.20
CA SER A 112 -64.19 33.37 15.14
C SER A 112 -63.77 34.71 14.50
N GLY A 113 -63.85 34.84 13.17
CA GLY A 113 -63.48 36.08 12.48
C GLY A 113 -61.97 36.34 12.43
N ALA A 114 -61.14 35.31 12.60
CA ALA A 114 -59.69 35.34 12.44
C ALA A 114 -59.32 35.71 10.98
N ARG A 115 -59.36 37.00 10.68
CA ARG A 115 -59.17 37.59 9.36
C ARG A 115 -58.12 38.68 9.44
N ILE A 116 -57.07 38.56 8.62
CA ILE A 116 -55.98 39.54 8.55
C ILE A 116 -56.30 40.52 7.42
N LYS A 117 -56.34 41.82 7.71
CA LYS A 117 -56.69 42.87 6.73
C LYS A 117 -55.44 43.60 6.24
N GLY A 118 -55.46 44.04 4.98
CA GLY A 118 -54.39 44.85 4.39
C GLY A 118 -53.18 44.04 3.93
N ALA A 119 -53.38 42.78 3.56
CA ALA A 119 -52.36 41.90 3.02
C ALA A 119 -52.27 42.02 1.50
N ALA A 120 -51.06 42.19 0.95
CA ALA A 120 -50.79 42.20 -0.49
C ALA A 120 -50.45 40.80 -1.01
N THR A 121 -49.61 40.08 -0.27
CA THR A 121 -49.15 38.70 -0.52
C THR A 121 -48.65 38.13 0.80
N PHE A 122 -48.49 36.81 0.90
CA PHE A 122 -47.98 36.16 2.08
C PHE A 122 -47.17 34.89 1.81
N ALA A 123 -46.26 34.57 2.72
CA ALA A 123 -45.42 33.39 2.67
C ALA A 123 -45.44 32.65 4.02
N LEU A 124 -45.48 31.32 3.99
CA LEU A 124 -45.32 30.49 5.18
C LEU A 124 -43.84 30.35 5.53
N ASN A 125 -43.50 30.37 6.82
CA ASN A 125 -42.16 30.02 7.29
C ASN A 125 -42.04 28.51 7.46
N GLU A 126 -41.44 27.85 6.47
CA GLU A 126 -41.18 26.40 6.49
C GLU A 126 -40.11 25.99 7.53
N ASN A 127 -39.38 26.96 8.09
CA ASN A 127 -38.42 26.76 9.18
C ASN A 127 -38.81 27.71 10.33
N PRO A 128 -39.92 27.43 11.04
CA PRO A 128 -40.49 28.36 12.00
C PRO A 128 -39.54 28.61 13.17
N VAL A 129 -39.57 29.84 13.68
CA VAL A 129 -38.79 30.24 14.87
C VAL A 129 -39.51 29.84 16.15
N SER A 130 -40.84 29.87 16.13
CA SER A 130 -41.66 29.40 17.23
C SER A 130 -41.48 27.88 17.40
N GLY A 131 -41.20 27.44 18.62
CA GLY A 131 -41.18 26.01 18.97
C GLY A 131 -42.57 25.42 19.21
N ASP A 132 -43.65 26.21 19.08
CA ASP A 132 -45.02 25.76 19.29
C ASP A 132 -45.55 24.97 18.08
N PRO A 133 -45.82 23.65 18.22
CA PRO A 133 -46.28 22.81 17.11
C PRO A 133 -47.74 23.07 16.70
N PHE A 134 -48.50 23.86 17.47
CA PHE A 134 -49.92 24.14 17.22
C PHE A 134 -50.17 25.47 16.50
N CYS A 135 -49.13 26.06 15.91
CA CYS A 135 -49.25 27.27 15.11
C CYS A 135 -48.36 27.21 13.88
N VAL A 136 -48.70 28.02 12.87
CA VAL A 136 -47.85 28.25 11.70
C VAL A 136 -47.43 29.72 11.69
N GLU A 137 -46.17 29.95 11.36
CA GLU A 137 -45.63 31.30 11.23
C GLU A 137 -45.80 31.79 9.79
N VAL A 138 -46.41 32.96 9.64
CA VAL A 138 -46.79 33.53 8.35
C VAL A 138 -46.25 34.95 8.24
N CYS A 139 -45.52 35.20 7.16
CA CYS A 139 -45.01 36.50 6.79
C CYS A 139 -45.96 37.17 5.81
N ILE A 140 -46.41 38.39 6.11
CA ILE A 140 -47.40 39.14 5.31
C ILE A 140 -46.82 40.48 4.89
N ILE A 141 -46.90 40.79 3.59
CA ILE A 141 -46.59 42.12 3.06
C ILE A 141 -47.83 43.01 3.19
N SER A 142 -47.67 44.19 3.79
CA SER A 142 -48.76 45.16 3.89
C SER A 142 -48.96 45.96 2.60
N VAL A 143 -50.22 46.15 2.18
CA VAL A 143 -50.59 46.93 0.98
C VAL A 143 -50.25 48.43 1.11
N LYS A 144 -50.24 48.99 2.32
CA LYS A 144 -50.24 50.46 2.53
C LYS A 144 -49.09 51.00 3.37
N ARG A 145 -48.32 50.14 4.04
CA ARG A 145 -47.45 50.59 5.14
C ARG A 145 -45.95 50.44 4.90
N ARG A 146 -45.49 49.98 3.72
CA ARG A 146 -44.07 49.58 3.51
C ARG A 146 -43.56 48.75 4.70
N THR A 147 -44.40 47.83 5.17
CA THR A 147 -44.11 46.97 6.32
C THR A 147 -44.38 45.52 5.98
N ILE A 148 -43.62 44.66 6.67
CA ILE A 148 -43.79 43.22 6.71
C ILE A 148 -44.20 42.85 8.12
N GLN A 149 -45.22 42.01 8.23
CA GLN A 149 -45.79 41.60 9.50
C GLN A 149 -45.66 40.09 9.65
N MET A 150 -45.04 39.66 10.74
CA MET A 150 -44.94 38.25 11.14
C MET A 150 -46.13 37.91 12.04
N PHE A 151 -46.89 36.91 11.63
CA PHE A 151 -48.04 36.39 12.36
C PHE A 151 -47.81 34.95 12.80
N LEU A 152 -48.30 34.61 13.99
CA LEU A 152 -48.59 33.23 14.38
C LEU A 152 -50.06 32.99 14.14
N VAL A 153 -50.34 32.02 13.28
CA VAL A 153 -51.69 31.59 12.93
C VAL A 153 -51.95 30.29 13.68
N TYR A 154 -53.01 30.28 14.48
CA TYR A 154 -53.52 29.11 15.19
C TYR A 154 -54.80 28.62 14.50
N GLU A 155 -55.39 27.56 15.03
CA GLU A 155 -56.61 26.97 14.47
C GLU A 155 -57.81 27.96 14.41
N ASP A 156 -57.97 28.81 15.43
CA ASP A 156 -59.13 29.69 15.63
C ASP A 156 -58.77 31.18 15.81
N ARG A 157 -57.47 31.52 15.89
CA ARG A 157 -57.01 32.89 16.13
C ARG A 157 -55.72 33.20 15.37
N VAL A 158 -55.44 34.50 15.22
CA VAL A 158 -54.20 35.01 14.62
C VAL A 158 -53.58 36.04 15.55
N GLN A 159 -52.25 36.02 15.68
CA GLN A 159 -51.51 36.92 16.55
C GLN A 159 -50.34 37.54 15.78
N ILE A 160 -50.21 38.87 15.81
CA ILE A 160 -49.02 39.55 15.29
C ILE A 160 -47.87 39.41 16.29
N VAL A 161 -46.71 39.00 15.81
CA VAL A 161 -45.47 38.84 16.61
C VAL A 161 -44.52 39.99 16.38
N LYS A 162 -44.35 40.39 15.13
CA LYS A 162 -43.38 41.41 14.74
C LYS A 162 -43.89 42.20 13.55
N GLU A 163 -43.65 43.52 13.57
CA GLU A 163 -43.79 44.38 12.41
C GLU A 163 -42.42 44.97 12.08
N VAL A 164 -42.05 44.89 10.80
CA VAL A 164 -40.76 45.31 10.25
C VAL A 164 -41.02 46.36 9.18
N SER A 165 -40.42 47.53 9.31
CA SER A 165 -40.50 48.58 8.29
C SER A 165 -39.39 48.40 7.25
N THR A 166 -39.72 48.56 5.98
CA THR A 166 -38.77 48.52 4.86
C THR A 166 -38.58 49.92 4.26
N ALA A 167 -37.43 50.17 3.63
CA ALA A 167 -37.14 51.46 2.99
C ALA A 167 -38.11 51.75 1.81
N GLU A 168 -38.42 50.70 1.06
CA GLU A 168 -39.32 50.71 -0.09
C GLU A 168 -40.47 49.73 0.09
N GLN A 169 -41.46 49.75 -0.80
CA GLN A 169 -42.55 48.79 -0.77
C GLN A 169 -42.04 47.40 -1.16
N PRO A 170 -42.18 46.37 -0.31
CA PRO A 170 -41.87 45.00 -0.69
C PRO A 170 -42.98 44.47 -1.60
N LEU A 171 -42.58 43.70 -2.61
CA LEU A 171 -43.45 43.12 -3.65
C LEU A 171 -43.55 41.61 -3.54
N ALA A 172 -42.45 40.94 -3.14
CA ALA A 172 -42.41 39.50 -2.89
C ALA A 172 -41.54 39.19 -1.67
N VAL A 173 -41.85 38.10 -0.99
CA VAL A 173 -41.12 37.64 0.20
C VAL A 173 -41.00 36.12 0.21
N ALA A 174 -39.84 35.63 0.63
CA ALA A 174 -39.66 34.28 1.16
C ALA A 174 -39.01 34.37 2.54
N VAL A 175 -39.31 33.40 3.41
CA VAL A 175 -38.84 33.41 4.79
C VAL A 175 -38.23 32.05 5.16
N ASP A 176 -37.11 32.08 5.90
CA ASP A 176 -36.51 30.91 6.54
C ASP A 176 -35.97 31.32 7.91
N GLY A 177 -36.56 30.78 8.99
CA GLY A 177 -36.19 31.16 10.35
C GLY A 177 -36.38 32.66 10.60
N HIS A 178 -35.30 33.34 10.99
CA HIS A 178 -35.31 34.79 11.24
C HIS A 178 -35.05 35.64 9.99
N PHE A 179 -34.82 35.03 8.83
CA PHE A 179 -34.37 35.72 7.64
C PHE A 179 -35.48 35.86 6.61
N LEU A 180 -35.69 37.08 6.14
CA LEU A 180 -36.59 37.45 5.07
C LEU A 180 -35.76 37.76 3.83
N CYS A 181 -36.02 37.05 2.75
CA CYS A 181 -35.53 37.45 1.43
C CYS A 181 -36.64 38.26 0.75
N LEU A 182 -36.33 39.49 0.36
CA LEU A 182 -37.32 40.48 -0.08
C LEU A 182 -36.97 41.02 -1.45
N ALA A 183 -37.98 41.11 -2.31
CA ALA A 183 -37.95 41.95 -3.48
C ALA A 183 -38.60 43.28 -3.13
N LEU A 184 -37.80 44.35 -3.09
CA LEU A 184 -38.30 45.72 -3.03
C LEU A 184 -38.62 46.22 -4.44
N THR A 185 -39.09 47.47 -4.55
CA THR A 185 -39.38 48.07 -5.86
C THR A 185 -38.15 48.23 -6.75
N THR A 186 -36.96 48.45 -6.16
CA THR A 186 -35.71 48.73 -6.89
C THR A 186 -34.56 47.73 -6.63
N GLN A 187 -34.69 46.82 -5.67
CA GLN A 187 -33.59 45.91 -5.29
C GLN A 187 -34.05 44.66 -4.54
N TYR A 188 -33.22 43.62 -4.54
CA TYR A 188 -33.37 42.48 -3.64
C TYR A 188 -32.52 42.66 -2.38
N ILE A 189 -33.08 42.32 -1.22
CA ILE A 189 -32.39 42.40 0.07
C ILE A 189 -32.64 41.13 0.90
N ILE A 190 -31.75 40.87 1.86
CA ILE A 190 -31.96 39.93 2.95
C ILE A 190 -32.07 40.73 4.24
N HIS A 191 -33.15 40.52 4.98
CA HIS A 191 -33.42 41.20 6.24
C HIS A 191 -33.60 40.19 7.36
N ASN A 192 -32.84 40.33 8.44
CA ASN A 192 -33.04 39.57 9.66
C ASN A 192 -33.98 40.35 10.58
N TYR A 193 -35.21 39.87 10.78
CA TYR A 193 -36.21 40.60 11.58
C TYR A 193 -35.99 40.51 13.10
N SER A 194 -35.11 39.62 13.58
CA SER A 194 -34.77 39.54 15.01
C SER A 194 -33.65 40.51 15.39
N THR A 195 -32.61 40.63 14.56
CA THR A 195 -31.49 41.55 14.77
C THR A 195 -31.70 42.93 14.16
N GLY A 196 -32.60 43.04 13.16
CA GLY A 196 -32.84 44.26 12.38
C GLY A 196 -31.80 44.52 11.29
N VAL A 197 -30.84 43.62 11.07
CA VAL A 197 -29.78 43.79 10.06
C VAL A 197 -30.34 43.53 8.65
N SER A 198 -30.08 44.46 7.74
CA SER A 198 -30.37 44.33 6.30
C SER A 198 -29.08 44.20 5.50
N GLN A 199 -29.09 43.34 4.50
CA GLN A 199 -28.01 43.15 3.53
C GLN A 199 -28.59 43.29 2.11
N ASP A 200 -28.06 44.24 1.34
CA ASP A 200 -28.44 44.40 -0.06
C ASP A 200 -27.79 43.31 -0.91
N LEU A 201 -28.51 42.80 -1.92
CA LEU A 201 -28.03 41.77 -2.85
C LEU A 201 -27.66 42.37 -4.21
N PHE A 202 -28.67 42.74 -5.00
CA PHE A 202 -28.49 43.33 -6.32
C PHE A 202 -29.73 44.13 -6.76
N PRO A 203 -29.55 45.09 -7.70
CA PRO A 203 -30.64 45.90 -8.22
C PRO A 203 -31.69 45.09 -9.00
N TYR A 204 -32.93 45.57 -8.98
CA TYR A 204 -34.08 44.96 -9.63
C TYR A 204 -35.11 46.02 -10.03
N CYS A 205 -35.69 45.95 -11.23
CA CYS A 205 -36.72 46.90 -11.66
C CYS A 205 -38.09 46.22 -11.69
N SER A 206 -39.00 46.66 -10.82
CA SER A 206 -40.37 46.13 -10.76
C SER A 206 -41.26 46.49 -11.96
N GLU A 207 -40.88 47.49 -12.75
CA GLU A 207 -41.62 47.88 -13.96
C GLU A 207 -41.30 46.97 -15.15
N GLU A 208 -40.12 46.35 -15.17
CA GLU A 208 -39.65 45.51 -16.28
C GLU A 208 -40.15 44.08 -16.19
N ARG A 209 -40.21 43.52 -14.97
CA ARG A 209 -40.50 42.10 -14.75
C ARG A 209 -41.05 41.83 -13.35
N PRO A 210 -41.86 40.77 -13.15
CA PRO A 210 -42.30 40.38 -11.82
C PRO A 210 -41.14 39.85 -10.96
N PRO A 211 -41.19 40.03 -9.63
CA PRO A 211 -40.12 39.57 -8.76
C PRO A 211 -40.23 38.07 -8.52
N ILE A 212 -39.10 37.37 -8.51
CA ILE A 212 -39.03 35.96 -8.15
C ILE A 212 -38.21 35.84 -6.88
N VAL A 213 -38.85 35.40 -5.80
CA VAL A 213 -38.20 35.06 -4.54
C VAL A 213 -38.71 33.70 -4.09
N LYS A 214 -37.82 32.71 -4.05
CA LYS A 214 -38.16 31.35 -3.66
C LYS A 214 -37.18 30.81 -2.63
N ARG A 215 -37.68 30.24 -1.53
CA ARG A 215 -36.88 29.45 -0.61
C ARG A 215 -36.55 28.11 -1.25
N ILE A 216 -35.27 27.73 -1.26
CA ILE A 216 -34.81 26.47 -1.89
C ILE A 216 -34.12 25.52 -0.90
N GLY A 217 -33.80 26.01 0.28
CA GLY A 217 -33.17 25.25 1.35
C GLY A 217 -33.14 26.06 2.64
N ARG A 218 -32.57 25.48 3.70
CA ARG A 218 -32.30 26.22 4.94
C ARG A 218 -31.34 27.36 4.63
N GLN A 219 -31.75 28.58 4.94
CA GLN A 219 -30.97 29.80 4.75
C GLN A 219 -30.47 30.04 3.31
N GLU A 220 -31.16 29.48 2.30
CA GLU A 220 -30.78 29.58 0.88
C GLU A 220 -32.02 29.92 0.02
N PHE A 221 -31.90 30.94 -0.82
CA PHE A 221 -32.96 31.49 -1.66
C PHE A 221 -32.54 31.53 -3.14
N LEU A 222 -33.53 31.41 -4.03
CA LEU A 222 -33.40 31.58 -5.48
C LEU A 222 -34.10 32.89 -5.91
N LEU A 223 -33.40 33.68 -6.71
CA LEU A 223 -33.79 35.01 -7.13
C LEU A 223 -33.63 35.21 -8.64
N ALA A 224 -34.47 36.07 -9.23
CA ALA A 224 -34.28 36.55 -10.59
C ALA A 224 -33.23 37.68 -10.64
N GLY A 225 -32.01 37.31 -11.02
CA GLY A 225 -30.88 38.19 -11.28
C GLY A 225 -30.98 38.93 -12.62
N PRO A 226 -30.13 39.93 -12.86
CA PRO A 226 -30.07 40.67 -14.12
C PRO A 226 -29.64 39.76 -15.29
N GLY A 227 -30.08 40.07 -16.52
CA GLY A 227 -29.66 39.38 -17.75
C GLY A 227 -30.09 37.91 -17.85
N GLY A 228 -31.28 37.55 -17.34
CA GLY A 228 -31.78 36.17 -17.41
C GLY A 228 -31.05 35.18 -16.49
N LEU A 229 -30.48 35.66 -15.38
CA LEU A 229 -29.79 34.80 -14.41
C LEU A 229 -30.69 34.38 -13.25
N GLY A 230 -30.67 33.10 -12.89
CA GLY A 230 -31.17 32.57 -11.63
C GLY A 230 -30.07 32.56 -10.58
N MET A 231 -30.13 33.48 -9.64
CA MET A 231 -29.11 33.69 -8.61
C MET A 231 -29.47 32.93 -7.33
N PHE A 232 -28.48 32.22 -6.77
CA PHE A 232 -28.59 31.58 -5.47
C PHE A 232 -27.99 32.51 -4.41
N ALA A 233 -28.74 32.84 -3.37
CA ALA A 233 -28.29 33.73 -2.31
C ALA A 233 -28.49 33.06 -0.94
N THR A 234 -27.43 33.02 -0.13
CA THR A 234 -27.52 32.63 1.27
C THR A 234 -27.90 33.83 2.13
N VAL A 235 -28.30 33.58 3.39
CA VAL A 235 -28.61 34.65 4.36
C VAL A 235 -27.49 35.67 4.61
N ALA A 236 -26.24 35.32 4.29
CA ALA A 236 -25.10 36.22 4.37
C ALA A 236 -24.94 37.13 3.12
N GLY A 237 -25.84 37.02 2.14
CA GLY A 237 -25.80 37.76 0.89
C GLY A 237 -24.78 37.26 -0.13
N ILE A 238 -24.18 36.10 0.12
CA ILE A 238 -23.22 35.46 -0.79
C ILE A 238 -23.86 34.29 -1.54
N SER A 239 -23.42 34.07 -2.78
CA SER A 239 -23.76 32.87 -3.54
C SER A 239 -22.78 31.74 -3.26
N GLN A 240 -23.29 30.55 -2.94
CA GLN A 240 -22.48 29.32 -2.81
C GLN A 240 -22.44 28.50 -4.11
N ARG A 241 -23.26 28.86 -5.11
CA ARG A 241 -23.40 28.09 -6.36
C ARG A 241 -23.34 29.04 -7.56
N ALA A 242 -22.84 28.56 -8.69
CA ALA A 242 -22.92 29.34 -9.91
C ALA A 242 -24.39 29.57 -10.33
N PRO A 243 -24.72 30.74 -10.89
CA PRO A 243 -26.08 31.01 -11.34
C PRO A 243 -26.49 30.12 -12.51
N VAL A 244 -27.79 29.87 -12.63
CA VAL A 244 -28.36 29.22 -13.82
C VAL A 244 -28.78 30.27 -14.85
N HIS A 245 -28.64 29.97 -16.14
CA HIS A 245 -29.06 30.87 -17.21
C HIS A 245 -30.43 30.43 -17.72
N TRP A 246 -31.42 31.29 -17.63
CA TRP A 246 -32.79 31.06 -18.11
C TRP A 246 -33.25 32.23 -18.98
N SER A 247 -34.50 32.19 -19.46
CA SER A 247 -35.07 33.28 -20.25
C SER A 247 -35.14 34.59 -19.46
N GLU A 248 -34.94 35.73 -20.15
CA GLU A 248 -35.12 37.06 -19.54
C GLU A 248 -36.59 37.32 -19.16
N ASN A 249 -37.53 36.67 -19.85
CA ASN A 249 -38.97 36.78 -19.63
C ASN A 249 -39.51 35.76 -18.62
N VAL A 250 -38.65 35.21 -17.75
CA VAL A 250 -39.08 34.25 -16.73
C VAL A 250 -40.18 34.86 -15.84
N ILE A 251 -41.33 34.19 -15.78
CA ILE A 251 -42.49 34.62 -15.00
C ILE A 251 -42.65 33.85 -13.69
N GLY A 252 -42.01 32.68 -13.57
CA GLY A 252 -42.04 31.89 -12.35
C GLY A 252 -40.89 30.90 -12.27
N ALA A 253 -40.55 30.50 -11.04
CA ALA A 253 -39.54 29.49 -10.79
C ALA A 253 -39.99 28.53 -9.69
N ALA A 254 -39.70 27.25 -9.87
CA ALA A 254 -39.92 26.20 -8.89
C ALA A 254 -38.67 25.33 -8.76
N VAL A 255 -38.55 24.64 -7.62
CA VAL A 255 -37.41 23.77 -7.35
C VAL A 255 -37.87 22.34 -7.10
N SER A 256 -37.22 21.41 -7.80
CA SER A 256 -37.30 19.98 -7.53
C SER A 256 -35.89 19.42 -7.61
N PHE A 257 -35.19 19.41 -6.46
CA PHE A 257 -33.77 19.08 -6.38
C PHE A 257 -33.43 17.78 -7.15
N PRO A 258 -32.41 17.79 -8.02
CA PRO A 258 -31.40 18.85 -8.22
C PRO A 258 -31.74 19.88 -9.31
N TYR A 259 -33.01 20.01 -9.72
CA TYR A 259 -33.42 20.87 -10.83
C TYR A 259 -34.09 22.17 -10.39
N VAL A 260 -33.81 23.23 -11.13
CA VAL A 260 -34.58 24.49 -11.17
C VAL A 260 -35.47 24.44 -12.39
N ILE A 261 -36.76 24.65 -12.20
CA ILE A 261 -37.73 24.78 -13.28
C ILE A 261 -38.05 26.26 -13.41
N ALA A 262 -37.94 26.79 -14.63
CA ALA A 262 -38.31 28.17 -14.95
C ALA A 262 -39.46 28.15 -15.98
N LEU A 263 -40.49 28.92 -15.70
CA LEU A 263 -41.63 29.12 -16.60
C LEU A 263 -41.45 30.44 -17.34
N ASP A 264 -41.57 30.36 -18.66
CA ASP A 264 -41.67 31.45 -19.61
C ASP A 264 -43.07 31.43 -20.24
N ASP A 265 -43.41 32.44 -21.02
CA ASP A 265 -44.68 32.59 -21.72
C ASP A 265 -44.93 31.49 -22.79
N GLU A 266 -43.87 30.92 -23.37
CA GLU A 266 -43.99 29.85 -24.39
C GLU A 266 -43.47 28.47 -23.96
N PHE A 267 -42.61 28.40 -22.96
CA PHE A 267 -41.92 27.16 -22.60
C PHE A 267 -41.62 27.04 -21.10
N ILE A 268 -41.46 25.80 -20.67
CA ILE A 268 -40.88 25.43 -19.38
C ILE A 268 -39.45 24.96 -19.64
N THR A 269 -38.47 25.56 -18.96
CA THR A 269 -37.08 25.12 -19.00
C THR A 269 -36.67 24.47 -17.69
N VAL A 270 -35.89 23.39 -17.78
CA VAL A 270 -35.36 22.64 -16.63
C VAL A 270 -33.85 22.78 -16.65
N HIS A 271 -33.31 23.32 -15.56
CA HIS A 271 -31.89 23.60 -15.38
C HIS A 271 -31.35 22.78 -14.22
N SER A 272 -30.16 22.22 -14.37
CA SER A 272 -29.51 21.46 -13.30
C SER A 272 -28.75 22.40 -12.37
N MET A 273 -28.98 22.29 -11.06
CA MET A 273 -28.23 23.03 -10.05
C MET A 273 -26.80 22.51 -9.86
N LEU A 274 -26.49 21.32 -10.38
CA LEU A 274 -25.20 20.65 -10.16
C LEU A 274 -24.14 21.12 -11.16
N ASP A 275 -24.52 21.33 -12.42
CA ASP A 275 -23.64 21.71 -13.52
C ASP A 275 -24.11 22.95 -14.29
N GLN A 276 -25.19 23.60 -13.83
CA GLN A 276 -25.73 24.86 -14.34
C GLN A 276 -26.19 24.81 -15.81
N GLN A 277 -26.37 23.61 -16.37
CA GLN A 277 -26.80 23.41 -17.75
C GLN A 277 -28.33 23.24 -17.86
N GLN A 278 -28.89 23.76 -18.95
CA GLN A 278 -30.26 23.46 -19.34
C GLN A 278 -30.38 22.00 -19.78
N LYS A 279 -31.20 21.22 -19.07
CA LYS A 279 -31.40 19.79 -19.29
C LYS A 279 -32.61 19.49 -20.15
N GLN A 280 -33.65 20.31 -20.11
CA GLN A 280 -34.89 20.05 -20.85
C GLN A 280 -35.62 21.35 -21.17
N THR A 281 -36.29 21.36 -22.32
CA THR A 281 -37.28 22.37 -22.70
C THR A 281 -38.58 21.66 -23.03
N LEU A 282 -39.67 22.12 -22.43
CA LEU A 282 -41.02 21.62 -22.66
C LEU A 282 -41.86 22.76 -23.23
N PRO A 283 -42.49 22.61 -24.41
CA PRO A 283 -43.38 23.63 -24.93
C PRO A 283 -44.61 23.73 -24.03
N PHE A 284 -44.94 24.95 -23.58
CA PHE A 284 -46.08 25.19 -22.70
C PHE A 284 -46.54 26.65 -22.83
N LYS A 285 -47.65 26.85 -23.54
CA LYS A 285 -48.19 28.19 -23.84
C LYS A 285 -49.22 28.62 -22.80
N GLU A 286 -49.34 29.93 -22.61
CA GLU A 286 -50.32 30.54 -21.69
C GLU A 286 -50.16 30.08 -20.23
N GLY A 287 -48.96 29.65 -19.85
CA GLY A 287 -48.62 29.34 -18.47
C GLY A 287 -48.47 30.62 -17.67
N HIS A 288 -49.04 30.68 -16.47
CA HIS A 288 -48.88 31.84 -15.60
C HIS A 288 -48.68 31.48 -14.12
N ILE A 289 -48.74 30.20 -13.76
CA ILE A 289 -48.50 29.72 -12.40
C ILE A 289 -47.46 28.59 -12.47
N LEU A 290 -46.38 28.71 -11.69
CA LEU A 290 -45.40 27.64 -11.45
C LEU A 290 -45.04 27.62 -9.97
N GLN A 291 -45.35 26.52 -9.27
CA GLN A 291 -45.02 26.34 -7.86
C GLN A 291 -44.67 24.88 -7.54
N ASP A 292 -43.75 24.68 -6.61
CA ASP A 292 -43.47 23.40 -5.97
C ASP A 292 -44.21 23.26 -4.63
N PHE A 293 -44.81 22.09 -4.42
CA PHE A 293 -45.59 21.70 -3.24
C PHE A 293 -45.16 20.31 -2.79
N GLU A 294 -44.50 20.21 -1.62
CA GLU A 294 -44.07 18.91 -1.04
C GLU A 294 -43.32 18.01 -2.05
N GLY A 295 -42.50 18.60 -2.92
CA GLY A 295 -41.74 17.89 -3.96
C GLY A 295 -42.49 17.62 -5.27
N ARG A 296 -43.76 18.01 -5.39
CA ARG A 296 -44.51 18.03 -6.67
C ARG A 296 -44.40 19.41 -7.30
N VAL A 297 -44.05 19.49 -8.57
CA VAL A 297 -44.02 20.75 -9.31
C VAL A 297 -45.30 20.85 -10.14
N ILE A 298 -46.10 21.88 -9.86
CA ILE A 298 -47.37 22.15 -10.53
C ILE A 298 -47.22 23.39 -11.39
N VAL A 299 -47.72 23.29 -12.62
CA VAL A 299 -47.81 24.40 -13.56
C VAL A 299 -49.26 24.55 -14.02
N ALA A 300 -49.76 25.76 -14.12
CA ALA A 300 -51.13 25.99 -14.58
C ALA A 300 -51.20 27.08 -15.65
N THR A 301 -52.19 26.89 -16.52
CA THR A 301 -52.71 27.91 -17.44
C THR A 301 -53.98 28.50 -16.83
N SER A 302 -54.54 29.52 -17.47
CA SER A 302 -55.86 30.07 -17.06
C SER A 302 -56.99 29.03 -17.04
N LYS A 303 -56.84 27.89 -17.73
CA LYS A 303 -57.91 26.91 -17.98
C LYS A 303 -57.65 25.51 -17.41
N GLY A 304 -56.44 25.21 -16.96
CA GLY A 304 -56.08 23.86 -16.53
C GLY A 304 -54.81 23.79 -15.71
N VAL A 305 -54.71 22.71 -14.92
CA VAL A 305 -53.61 22.44 -13.99
C VAL A 305 -52.87 21.18 -14.46
N TYR A 306 -51.55 21.29 -14.50
CA TYR A 306 -50.63 20.25 -14.97
C TYR A 306 -49.57 19.97 -13.89
N ILE A 307 -49.06 18.74 -13.88
CA ILE A 307 -48.02 18.30 -12.95
C ILE A 307 -46.79 17.90 -13.76
N LEU A 308 -45.64 18.42 -13.37
CA LEU A 308 -44.34 17.98 -13.87
C LEU A 308 -43.88 16.77 -13.06
N VAL A 309 -44.05 15.59 -13.64
CA VAL A 309 -43.70 14.31 -13.01
C VAL A 309 -42.22 14.04 -13.23
N PRO A 310 -41.40 13.95 -12.16
CA PRO A 310 -39.99 13.63 -12.31
C PRO A 310 -39.82 12.19 -12.81
N LEU A 311 -38.90 11.99 -13.76
CA LEU A 311 -38.52 10.65 -14.20
C LEU A 311 -37.67 9.98 -13.11
N PRO A 312 -37.80 8.64 -12.91
CA PRO A 312 -36.94 7.92 -11.97
C PRO A 312 -35.47 8.20 -12.24
N LEU A 313 -34.71 8.49 -11.18
CA LEU A 313 -33.31 8.86 -11.27
C LEU A 313 -32.49 7.80 -12.00
N GLU A 314 -32.74 6.53 -11.71
CA GLU A 314 -32.03 5.40 -12.33
C GLU A 314 -32.19 5.43 -13.85
N LYS A 315 -33.39 5.75 -14.35
CA LYS A 315 -33.65 5.87 -15.79
C LYS A 315 -32.88 7.03 -16.40
N GLN A 316 -32.87 8.19 -15.74
CA GLN A 316 -32.11 9.36 -16.22
C GLN A 316 -30.61 9.07 -16.30
N ILE A 317 -30.06 8.35 -15.32
CA ILE A 317 -28.65 7.93 -15.30
C ILE A 317 -28.37 6.92 -16.40
N GLN A 318 -29.23 5.91 -16.61
CA GLN A 318 -29.03 4.94 -17.69
C GLN A 318 -29.14 5.60 -19.07
N ASP A 319 -30.07 6.53 -19.29
CA ASP A 319 -30.18 7.30 -20.53
C ASP A 319 -28.91 8.14 -20.79
N LEU A 320 -28.37 8.75 -19.73
CA LEU A 320 -27.09 9.47 -19.78
C LEU A 320 -25.92 8.57 -20.17
N LEU A 321 -25.80 7.39 -19.54
CA LEU A 321 -24.76 6.41 -19.84
C LEU A 321 -24.89 5.87 -21.28
N ALA A 322 -26.11 5.55 -21.72
CA ALA A 322 -26.38 5.12 -23.10
C ALA A 322 -26.01 6.19 -24.13
N SER A 323 -26.20 7.47 -23.79
CA SER A 323 -25.76 8.60 -24.61
C SER A 323 -24.26 8.93 -24.51
N ARG A 324 -23.49 8.13 -23.76
CA ARG A 324 -22.03 8.30 -23.50
C ARG A 324 -21.66 9.59 -22.74
N ARG A 325 -22.62 10.21 -22.04
CA ARG A 325 -22.39 11.41 -21.21
C ARG A 325 -22.05 11.02 -19.77
N VAL A 326 -20.88 10.41 -19.61
CA VAL A 326 -20.45 9.79 -18.35
C VAL A 326 -20.32 10.79 -17.21
N GLU A 327 -19.72 11.96 -17.43
CA GLU A 327 -19.50 12.96 -16.39
C GLU A 327 -20.81 13.44 -15.77
N GLU A 328 -21.81 13.76 -16.60
CA GLU A 328 -23.13 14.18 -16.16
C GLU A 328 -23.87 13.08 -15.41
N ALA A 329 -23.73 11.83 -15.86
CA ALA A 329 -24.29 10.67 -15.16
C ALA A 329 -23.71 10.56 -13.73
N LEU A 330 -22.40 10.74 -13.58
CA LEU A 330 -21.71 10.67 -12.29
C LEU A 330 -22.05 11.85 -11.39
N VAL A 331 -22.16 13.07 -11.94
CA VAL A 331 -22.58 14.27 -11.20
C VAL A 331 -24.01 14.09 -10.66
N LEU A 332 -24.94 13.63 -11.51
CA LEU A 332 -26.32 13.36 -11.13
C LEU A 332 -26.41 12.25 -10.06
N ALA A 333 -25.68 11.15 -10.25
CA ALA A 333 -25.62 10.06 -9.29
C ALA A 333 -25.08 10.54 -7.93
N LYS A 334 -23.97 11.30 -7.90
CA LYS A 334 -23.43 11.86 -6.65
C LYS A 334 -24.42 12.80 -5.95
N GLY A 335 -25.14 13.63 -6.73
CA GLY A 335 -26.15 14.55 -6.21
C GLY A 335 -27.31 13.82 -5.50
N ALA A 336 -27.67 12.63 -5.98
CA ALA A 336 -28.74 11.82 -5.40
C ALA A 336 -28.42 11.19 -4.05
N ARG A 337 -27.17 11.24 -3.59
CA ARG A 337 -26.73 10.67 -2.29
C ARG A 337 -27.57 11.17 -1.11
N ARG A 338 -28.13 12.39 -1.19
CA ARG A 338 -28.97 12.98 -0.12
C ARG A 338 -30.32 12.28 0.03
N ASN A 339 -30.83 11.64 -1.02
CA ASN A 339 -32.20 11.13 -1.10
C ASN A 339 -32.29 9.60 -0.99
N ILE A 340 -31.15 8.89 -0.92
CA ILE A 340 -31.09 7.43 -0.97
C ILE A 340 -30.35 6.90 0.28
N PRO A 341 -30.85 5.84 0.94
CA PRO A 341 -30.12 5.18 2.03
C PRO A 341 -28.70 4.78 1.61
N LYS A 342 -27.72 4.99 2.51
CA LYS A 342 -26.29 4.85 2.21
C LYS A 342 -25.92 3.50 1.57
N GLU A 343 -26.50 2.40 2.05
CA GLU A 343 -26.24 1.05 1.55
C GLU A 343 -26.74 0.86 0.11
N LYS A 344 -28.00 1.22 -0.16
CA LYS A 344 -28.59 1.16 -1.50
C LYS A 344 -27.85 2.07 -2.47
N PHE A 345 -27.43 3.25 -2.01
CA PHE A 345 -26.64 4.19 -2.79
C PHE A 345 -25.29 3.59 -3.19
N GLN A 346 -24.57 2.94 -2.27
CA GLN A 346 -23.26 2.35 -2.57
C GLN A 346 -23.33 1.26 -3.65
N VAL A 347 -24.33 0.38 -3.58
CA VAL A 347 -24.53 -0.69 -4.58
C VAL A 347 -24.85 -0.09 -5.95
N MET A 348 -25.81 0.84 -6.01
CA MET A 348 -26.17 1.54 -7.25
C MET A 348 -24.97 2.30 -7.83
N TYR A 349 -24.26 3.06 -7.00
CA TYR A 349 -23.16 3.92 -7.44
C TYR A 349 -21.96 3.12 -7.93
N ARG A 350 -21.60 2.00 -7.28
CA ARG A 350 -20.57 1.08 -7.80
C ARG A 350 -20.92 0.55 -9.18
N ARG A 351 -22.18 0.14 -9.38
CA ARG A 351 -22.66 -0.33 -10.68
C ARG A 351 -22.56 0.75 -11.76
N ILE A 352 -22.94 1.98 -11.44
CA ILE A 352 -22.81 3.14 -12.36
C ILE A 352 -21.34 3.38 -12.72
N LEU A 353 -20.42 3.33 -11.74
CA LEU A 353 -18.98 3.48 -11.98
C LEU A 353 -18.43 2.38 -12.89
N GLN A 354 -18.85 1.13 -12.71
CA GLN A 354 -18.46 0.01 -13.56
C GLN A 354 -18.95 0.23 -15.01
N GLN A 355 -20.23 0.57 -15.21
CA GLN A 355 -20.78 0.89 -16.55
C GLN A 355 -20.05 2.07 -17.20
N ALA A 356 -19.81 3.14 -16.45
CA ALA A 356 -19.03 4.30 -16.88
C ALA A 356 -17.61 3.90 -17.30
N GLY A 357 -16.96 3.02 -16.53
CA GLY A 357 -15.64 2.49 -16.86
C GLY A 357 -15.61 1.75 -18.19
N PHE A 358 -16.64 0.93 -18.48
CA PHE A 358 -16.74 0.22 -19.77
C PHE A 358 -16.97 1.18 -20.95
N ILE A 359 -17.72 2.27 -20.75
CA ILE A 359 -17.90 3.29 -21.78
C ILE A 359 -16.57 3.99 -22.09
N GLN A 360 -15.81 4.39 -21.06
CA GLN A 360 -14.49 5.01 -21.23
C GLN A 360 -13.47 4.05 -21.84
N PHE A 361 -13.51 2.77 -21.44
CA PHE A 361 -12.69 1.70 -22.01
C PHE A 361 -12.96 1.54 -23.51
N ALA A 362 -14.23 1.54 -23.93
CA ALA A 362 -14.61 1.48 -25.35
C ALA A 362 -14.20 2.73 -26.14
N GLN A 363 -14.04 3.88 -25.48
CA GLN A 363 -13.49 5.12 -26.06
C GLN A 363 -11.96 5.19 -26.03
N LEU A 364 -11.28 4.13 -25.55
CA LEU A 364 -9.82 4.03 -25.38
C LEU A 364 -9.24 5.05 -24.36
N GLN A 365 -10.09 5.60 -23.49
CA GLN A 365 -9.72 6.48 -22.38
C GLN A 365 -9.33 5.62 -21.17
N PHE A 366 -8.14 5.00 -21.27
CA PHE A 366 -7.71 3.93 -20.36
C PHE A 366 -7.44 4.40 -18.93
N LEU A 367 -6.93 5.62 -18.75
CA LEU A 367 -6.63 6.15 -17.42
C LEU A 367 -7.91 6.39 -16.62
N GLU A 368 -8.91 6.99 -17.25
CA GLU A 368 -10.22 7.25 -16.69
C GLU A 368 -10.96 5.92 -16.43
N ALA A 369 -10.94 4.99 -17.39
CA ALA A 369 -11.54 3.68 -17.24
C ALA A 369 -10.97 2.91 -16.04
N LYS A 370 -9.64 2.93 -15.88
CA LYS A 370 -8.93 2.30 -14.76
C LYS A 370 -9.40 2.82 -13.41
N GLU A 371 -9.46 4.13 -13.25
CA GLU A 371 -9.91 4.77 -12.00
C GLU A 371 -11.38 4.45 -11.71
N LEU A 372 -12.23 4.40 -12.73
CA LEU A 372 -13.63 4.03 -12.61
C LEU A 372 -13.80 2.55 -12.22
N PHE A 373 -13.02 1.63 -12.80
CA PHE A 373 -13.06 0.21 -12.42
C PHE A 373 -12.56 -0.03 -11.00
N ARG A 374 -11.49 0.68 -10.59
CA ARG A 374 -10.96 0.59 -9.22
C ARG A 374 -11.94 1.12 -8.19
N SER A 375 -12.49 2.32 -8.41
CA SER A 375 -13.49 2.92 -7.52
C SER A 375 -14.82 2.15 -7.51
N GLY A 376 -15.18 1.53 -8.64
CA GLY A 376 -16.35 0.66 -8.79
C GLY A 376 -16.16 -0.76 -8.25
N GLN A 377 -14.95 -1.17 -7.85
CA GLN A 377 -14.62 -2.55 -7.44
C GLN A 377 -15.11 -3.57 -8.48
N LEU A 378 -14.71 -3.39 -9.74
CA LEU A 378 -15.08 -4.29 -10.82
C LEU A 378 -14.53 -5.71 -10.57
N ASP A 379 -15.37 -6.73 -10.78
CA ASP A 379 -14.90 -8.11 -10.94
C ASP A 379 -14.12 -8.21 -12.25
N VAL A 380 -12.81 -8.41 -12.15
CA VAL A 380 -11.91 -8.32 -13.30
C VAL A 380 -12.21 -9.37 -14.37
N ARG A 381 -12.89 -10.45 -14.00
CA ARG A 381 -13.31 -11.49 -14.95
C ARG A 381 -14.30 -10.96 -15.98
N GLU A 382 -15.04 -9.89 -15.69
CA GLU A 382 -15.84 -9.18 -16.70
C GLU A 382 -14.95 -8.68 -17.85
N LEU A 383 -13.80 -8.07 -17.54
CA LEU A 383 -12.83 -7.61 -18.54
C LEU A 383 -12.10 -8.78 -19.22
N ILE A 384 -11.66 -9.79 -18.46
CA ILE A 384 -10.98 -10.96 -19.03
C ILE A 384 -11.91 -11.70 -20.00
N SER A 385 -13.21 -11.79 -19.69
CA SER A 385 -14.22 -12.45 -20.54
C SER A 385 -14.42 -11.79 -21.90
N LEU A 386 -13.95 -10.55 -22.11
CA LEU A 386 -13.96 -9.91 -23.42
C LEU A 386 -12.87 -10.47 -24.35
N TYR A 387 -11.86 -11.14 -23.80
CA TYR A 387 -10.74 -11.70 -24.53
C TYR A 387 -10.95 -13.21 -24.66
N PRO A 388 -11.19 -13.72 -25.87
CA PRO A 388 -11.34 -15.16 -26.09
C PRO A 388 -10.13 -15.95 -25.55
N PHE A 389 -10.39 -17.10 -24.92
CA PHE A 389 -9.39 -18.06 -24.43
C PHE A 389 -8.51 -17.63 -23.24
N LEU A 390 -8.68 -16.41 -22.70
CA LEU A 390 -7.91 -15.98 -21.53
C LEU A 390 -8.41 -16.56 -20.21
N LEU A 391 -9.74 -16.67 -20.04
CA LEU A 391 -10.31 -17.31 -18.85
C LEU A 391 -9.87 -18.79 -18.78
N PRO A 392 -9.50 -19.29 -17.58
CA PRO A 392 -9.23 -20.72 -17.37
C PRO A 392 -10.43 -21.60 -17.70
N THR A 393 -10.18 -22.83 -18.14
CA THR A 393 -11.22 -23.85 -18.31
C THR A 393 -11.94 -24.23 -17.00
N SER A 394 -11.29 -24.04 -15.85
CA SER A 394 -11.87 -24.20 -14.51
C SER A 394 -12.83 -23.07 -14.10
N SER A 395 -12.85 -21.94 -14.82
CA SER A 395 -13.57 -20.75 -14.40
C SER A 395 -15.09 -20.90 -14.60
N SER A 396 -15.86 -20.83 -13.50
CA SER A 396 -17.33 -20.87 -13.53
C SER A 396 -17.97 -19.48 -13.72
N PHE A 397 -17.23 -18.52 -14.27
CA PHE A 397 -17.64 -17.12 -14.31
C PHE A 397 -18.83 -16.89 -15.24
N THR A 398 -19.87 -16.22 -14.71
CA THR A 398 -21.01 -15.73 -15.48
C THR A 398 -21.08 -14.20 -15.36
N ARG A 399 -21.22 -13.52 -16.50
CA ARG A 399 -21.37 -12.05 -16.52
C ARG A 399 -22.56 -11.60 -15.68
N SER A 400 -22.43 -10.41 -15.12
CA SER A 400 -23.43 -9.76 -14.29
C SER A 400 -24.79 -9.60 -14.98
N HIS A 401 -25.87 -9.73 -14.19
CA HIS A 401 -27.24 -9.49 -14.63
C HIS A 401 -27.90 -8.40 -13.78
N PRO A 402 -28.49 -7.34 -14.37
CA PRO A 402 -28.41 -6.97 -15.80
C PRO A 402 -26.97 -6.74 -16.28
N PRO A 403 -26.69 -6.68 -17.60
CA PRO A 403 -25.32 -6.53 -18.10
C PRO A 403 -24.73 -5.16 -17.76
N LEU A 404 -23.41 -5.11 -17.53
CA LEU A 404 -22.64 -3.86 -17.35
C LEU A 404 -22.27 -3.18 -18.67
N HIS A 405 -22.19 -3.95 -19.76
CA HIS A 405 -21.89 -3.47 -21.11
C HIS A 405 -22.54 -4.37 -22.16
N GLU A 406 -22.62 -3.89 -23.40
CA GLU A 406 -23.26 -4.61 -24.51
C GLU A 406 -22.27 -5.46 -25.33
N TYR A 407 -20.96 -5.33 -25.08
CA TYR A 407 -19.92 -6.00 -25.86
C TYR A 407 -19.86 -7.51 -25.58
N ALA A 408 -19.96 -8.33 -26.63
CA ALA A 408 -19.77 -9.78 -26.56
C ALA A 408 -18.29 -10.13 -26.44
N ASP A 409 -17.44 -9.56 -27.28
CA ASP A 409 -15.99 -9.77 -27.27
C ASP A 409 -15.24 -8.49 -27.67
N LEU A 410 -13.91 -8.55 -27.61
CA LEU A 410 -13.05 -7.43 -27.98
C LEU A 410 -13.12 -7.11 -29.49
N ASN A 411 -13.42 -8.10 -30.35
CA ASN A 411 -13.56 -7.87 -31.78
C ASN A 411 -14.72 -6.93 -32.09
N GLN A 412 -15.86 -7.10 -31.40
CA GLN A 412 -17.01 -6.22 -31.52
C GLN A 412 -16.68 -4.80 -31.03
N LEU A 413 -15.89 -4.67 -29.97
CA LEU A 413 -15.49 -3.37 -29.41
C LEU A 413 -14.51 -2.63 -30.34
N THR A 414 -13.50 -3.32 -30.87
CA THR A 414 -12.47 -2.70 -31.72
C THR A 414 -12.85 -2.64 -33.20
N GLN A 415 -14.00 -3.23 -33.59
CA GLN A 415 -14.44 -3.37 -34.98
C GLN A 415 -13.39 -4.09 -35.85
N GLY A 416 -12.65 -5.04 -35.25
CA GLY A 416 -11.58 -5.81 -35.93
C GLY A 416 -10.24 -5.07 -36.09
N ASP A 417 -10.09 -3.87 -35.53
CA ASP A 417 -8.85 -3.09 -35.58
C ASP A 417 -7.75 -3.69 -34.68
N GLN A 418 -6.66 -4.15 -35.28
CA GLN A 418 -5.55 -4.79 -34.58
C GLN A 418 -4.77 -3.83 -33.68
N GLU A 419 -4.64 -2.54 -34.05
CA GLU A 419 -3.90 -1.58 -33.24
C GLU A 419 -4.66 -1.25 -31.95
N LYS A 420 -5.98 -1.06 -32.06
CA LYS A 420 -6.86 -0.89 -30.91
C LYS A 420 -6.89 -2.13 -30.03
N MET A 421 -6.89 -3.32 -30.63
CA MET A 421 -6.82 -4.58 -29.89
C MET A 421 -5.51 -4.69 -29.09
N ALA A 422 -4.36 -4.35 -29.68
CA ALA A 422 -3.08 -4.32 -28.98
C ALA A 422 -3.09 -3.31 -27.83
N LYS A 423 -3.67 -2.11 -28.01
CA LYS A 423 -3.83 -1.13 -26.93
C LYS A 423 -4.68 -1.66 -25.78
N CYS A 424 -5.79 -2.35 -26.08
CA CYS A 424 -6.65 -2.97 -25.08
C CYS A 424 -5.90 -4.09 -24.32
N LYS A 425 -5.15 -4.95 -25.02
CA LYS A 425 -4.31 -5.99 -24.39
C LYS A 425 -3.27 -5.38 -23.43
N ARG A 426 -2.57 -4.33 -23.84
CA ARG A 426 -1.61 -3.61 -22.97
C ARG A 426 -2.28 -3.02 -21.74
N PHE A 427 -3.46 -2.43 -21.91
CA PHE A 427 -4.27 -1.95 -20.79
C PHE A 427 -4.62 -3.07 -19.83
N LEU A 428 -5.11 -4.20 -20.34
CA LEU A 428 -5.49 -5.35 -19.52
C LEU A 428 -4.29 -5.90 -18.74
N MET A 429 -3.12 -6.02 -19.38
CA MET A 429 -1.87 -6.42 -18.71
C MET A 429 -1.52 -5.49 -17.54
N SER A 430 -1.49 -4.17 -17.79
CA SER A 430 -1.19 -3.18 -16.75
C SER A 430 -2.22 -3.21 -15.61
N TYR A 431 -3.50 -3.31 -15.95
CA TYR A 431 -4.60 -3.33 -14.99
C TYR A 431 -4.57 -4.59 -14.11
N LEU A 432 -4.42 -5.78 -14.71
CA LEU A 432 -4.33 -7.05 -13.99
C LEU A 432 -3.13 -7.10 -13.06
N ASN A 433 -1.96 -6.63 -13.52
CA ASN A 433 -0.74 -6.64 -12.71
C ASN A 433 -0.89 -5.78 -11.44
N GLU A 434 -1.57 -4.64 -11.52
CA GLU A 434 -1.84 -3.81 -10.34
C GLU A 434 -2.91 -4.44 -9.44
N VAL A 435 -4.00 -4.95 -10.01
CA VAL A 435 -5.09 -5.56 -9.23
C VAL A 435 -4.61 -6.81 -8.48
N ARG A 436 -3.63 -7.56 -9.01
CA ARG A 436 -3.02 -8.73 -8.37
C ARG A 436 -2.56 -8.46 -6.93
N SER A 437 -2.07 -7.24 -6.65
CA SER A 437 -1.60 -6.82 -5.31
C SER A 437 -2.71 -6.34 -4.36
N THR A 438 -3.94 -6.17 -4.86
CA THR A 438 -5.05 -5.59 -4.10
C THR A 438 -5.96 -6.65 -3.48
N GLU A 439 -6.67 -6.30 -2.41
CA GLU A 439 -7.66 -7.17 -1.77
C GLU A 439 -8.79 -7.60 -2.72
N VAL A 440 -9.03 -6.83 -3.79
CA VAL A 440 -10.02 -7.14 -4.83
C VAL A 440 -9.66 -8.44 -5.55
N ALA A 441 -8.38 -8.83 -5.65
CA ALA A 441 -7.99 -10.10 -6.26
C ALA A 441 -8.34 -11.34 -5.41
N ASN A 442 -8.73 -11.18 -4.14
CA ASN A 442 -9.04 -12.30 -3.26
C ASN A 442 -10.30 -13.05 -3.74
N GLY A 443 -10.09 -14.28 -4.21
CA GLY A 443 -11.16 -15.18 -4.70
C GLY A 443 -11.07 -15.54 -6.19
N TYR A 444 -10.27 -14.83 -6.98
CA TYR A 444 -10.07 -15.11 -8.41
C TYR A 444 -8.61 -14.86 -8.87
N LYS A 445 -7.65 -15.13 -7.97
CA LYS A 445 -6.21 -15.05 -8.29
C LYS A 445 -5.79 -16.00 -9.40
N GLU A 446 -6.37 -17.20 -9.46
CA GLU A 446 -6.11 -18.17 -10.53
C GLU A 446 -6.52 -17.63 -11.90
N ASP A 447 -7.69 -17.00 -12.00
CA ASP A 447 -8.18 -16.39 -13.24
C ASP A 447 -7.26 -15.23 -13.69
N ILE A 448 -6.80 -14.40 -12.75
CA ILE A 448 -5.90 -13.27 -13.02
C ILE A 448 -4.53 -13.76 -13.48
N ASP A 449 -3.89 -14.65 -12.72
CA ASP A 449 -2.52 -15.09 -12.99
C ASP A 449 -2.47 -15.91 -14.28
N THR A 450 -3.46 -16.76 -14.54
CA THR A 450 -3.55 -17.52 -15.81
C THR A 450 -3.77 -16.60 -17.01
N ALA A 451 -4.62 -15.57 -16.88
CA ALA A 451 -4.82 -14.59 -17.95
C ALA A 451 -3.56 -13.74 -18.20
N LEU A 452 -2.87 -13.31 -17.13
CA LEU A 452 -1.59 -12.59 -17.22
C LEU A 452 -0.52 -13.43 -17.91
N LEU A 453 -0.36 -14.70 -17.53
CA LEU A 453 0.59 -15.62 -18.15
C LEU A 453 0.32 -15.76 -19.64
N LYS A 454 -0.94 -15.99 -20.03
CA LYS A 454 -1.33 -16.10 -21.44
C LYS A 454 -1.03 -14.82 -22.23
N LEU A 455 -1.30 -13.65 -21.66
CA LEU A 455 -1.02 -12.34 -22.26
C LEU A 455 0.48 -12.05 -22.38
N TYR A 456 1.27 -12.33 -21.34
CA TYR A 456 2.72 -12.13 -21.33
C TYR A 456 3.44 -13.05 -22.31
N ALA A 457 2.99 -14.31 -22.41
CA ALA A 457 3.53 -15.27 -23.36
C ALA A 457 3.21 -14.90 -24.82
N GLU A 458 2.01 -14.36 -25.11
CA GLU A 458 1.66 -13.90 -26.45
C GLU A 458 2.41 -12.63 -26.86
N ALA A 459 2.67 -11.73 -25.90
CA ALA A 459 3.28 -10.42 -26.14
C ALA A 459 4.81 -10.38 -25.97
N ASP A 460 5.46 -11.50 -25.68
CA ASP A 460 6.90 -11.58 -25.37
C ASP A 460 7.33 -10.58 -24.28
N HIS A 461 6.52 -10.46 -23.22
CA HIS A 461 6.74 -9.47 -22.18
C HIS A 461 7.77 -9.92 -21.13
N ASP A 462 8.70 -9.04 -20.74
CA ASP A 462 9.81 -9.35 -19.81
C ASP A 462 9.31 -9.89 -18.46
N SER A 463 8.18 -9.36 -17.97
CA SER A 463 7.57 -9.77 -16.69
C SER A 463 6.97 -11.18 -16.66
N LEU A 464 7.01 -11.95 -17.76
CA LEU A 464 6.56 -13.35 -17.76
C LEU A 464 7.34 -14.18 -16.72
N LEU A 465 8.65 -13.99 -16.65
CA LEU A 465 9.51 -14.72 -15.73
C LEU A 465 9.28 -14.28 -14.29
N ASP A 466 9.13 -12.97 -14.07
CA ASP A 466 8.83 -12.41 -12.75
C ASP A 466 7.52 -12.96 -12.17
N LEU A 467 6.51 -13.17 -13.02
CA LEU A 467 5.24 -13.77 -12.62
C LEU A 467 5.43 -15.21 -12.11
N LEU A 468 6.25 -16.01 -12.78
CA LEU A 468 6.46 -17.43 -12.48
C LEU A 468 7.43 -17.68 -11.32
N VAL A 469 8.36 -16.75 -11.07
CA VAL A 469 9.28 -16.81 -9.92
C VAL A 469 8.57 -16.42 -8.62
N THR A 470 7.53 -15.57 -8.70
CA THR A 470 6.72 -15.17 -7.54
C THR A 470 5.59 -16.16 -7.27
N GLU A 471 4.94 -16.04 -6.10
CA GLU A 471 3.75 -16.85 -5.78
C GLU A 471 2.68 -16.67 -6.86
N ASN A 472 2.38 -17.73 -7.60
CA ASN A 472 1.46 -17.70 -8.74
C ASN A 472 0.40 -18.78 -8.60
N PHE A 473 -0.83 -18.46 -8.99
CA PHE A 473 -1.96 -19.38 -8.95
C PHE A 473 -2.33 -19.86 -10.36
N CYS A 474 -1.36 -19.95 -11.27
CA CYS A 474 -1.63 -20.29 -12.67
C CYS A 474 -2.16 -21.72 -12.82
N LEU A 475 -3.22 -21.91 -13.61
CA LEU A 475 -3.73 -23.24 -13.93
C LEU A 475 -2.74 -23.98 -14.85
N LEU A 476 -2.15 -25.08 -14.36
CA LEU A 476 -1.11 -25.83 -15.07
C LEU A 476 -1.56 -26.34 -16.45
N THR A 477 -2.76 -26.91 -16.56
CA THR A 477 -3.24 -27.54 -17.81
C THR A 477 -3.35 -26.55 -18.97
N ASP A 478 -3.96 -25.40 -18.70
CA ASP A 478 -4.16 -24.34 -19.69
C ASP A 478 -2.86 -23.58 -19.99
N SER A 479 -2.09 -23.28 -18.93
CA SER A 479 -0.85 -22.51 -19.04
C SER A 479 0.24 -23.29 -19.76
N ALA A 480 0.36 -24.60 -19.51
CA ALA A 480 1.35 -25.45 -20.18
C ALA A 480 1.11 -25.50 -21.70
N ALA A 481 -0.11 -25.83 -22.13
CA ALA A 481 -0.47 -25.89 -23.54
C ALA A 481 -0.27 -24.54 -24.25
N TRP A 482 -0.51 -23.42 -23.53
CA TRP A 482 -0.30 -22.09 -24.07
C TRP A 482 1.18 -21.73 -24.23
N LEU A 483 2.02 -22.04 -23.22
CA LEU A 483 3.46 -21.79 -23.27
C LEU A 483 4.14 -22.64 -24.36
N GLU A 484 3.73 -23.89 -24.55
CA GLU A 484 4.20 -24.75 -25.64
C GLU A 484 3.86 -24.17 -27.01
N LYS A 485 2.61 -23.71 -27.19
CA LYS A 485 2.16 -23.07 -28.44
C LYS A 485 3.01 -21.84 -28.80
N HIS A 486 3.43 -21.07 -27.80
CA HIS A 486 4.27 -19.88 -27.97
C HIS A 486 5.78 -20.15 -27.86
N LYS A 487 6.19 -21.44 -27.77
CA LYS A 487 7.60 -21.88 -27.68
C LYS A 487 8.37 -21.27 -26.49
N LYS A 488 7.70 -21.10 -25.35
CA LYS A 488 8.28 -20.58 -24.09
C LYS A 488 8.55 -21.73 -23.12
N TYR A 489 9.53 -22.55 -23.44
CA TYR A 489 9.83 -23.80 -22.72
C TYR A 489 10.57 -23.58 -21.40
N PHE A 490 11.41 -22.55 -21.29
CA PHE A 490 12.05 -22.22 -20.02
C PHE A 490 11.01 -21.79 -18.97
N ALA A 491 10.08 -20.91 -19.37
CA ALA A 491 8.95 -20.49 -18.54
C ALA A 491 8.04 -21.67 -18.17
N LEU A 492 7.84 -22.63 -19.09
CA LEU A 492 7.12 -23.86 -18.80
C LEU A 492 7.82 -24.70 -17.71
N GLY A 493 9.15 -24.80 -17.74
CA GLY A 493 9.90 -25.48 -16.69
C GLY A 493 9.74 -24.80 -15.33
N LEU A 494 9.73 -23.46 -15.28
CA LEU A 494 9.45 -22.72 -14.03
C LEU A 494 8.04 -23.01 -13.49
N LEU A 495 7.05 -23.11 -14.39
CA LEU A 495 5.68 -23.47 -14.01
C LEU A 495 5.60 -24.91 -13.46
N TYR A 496 6.33 -25.86 -14.04
CA TYR A 496 6.42 -27.23 -13.50
C TYR A 496 7.08 -27.25 -12.12
N HIS A 497 8.17 -26.51 -11.93
CA HIS A 497 8.84 -26.38 -10.64
C HIS A 497 7.89 -25.84 -9.56
N TYR A 498 7.16 -24.76 -9.84
CA TYR A 498 6.21 -24.18 -8.89
C TYR A 498 5.09 -25.17 -8.49
N ASN A 499 4.72 -26.07 -9.40
CA ASN A 499 3.73 -27.13 -9.15
C ASN A 499 4.32 -28.43 -8.56
N ASN A 500 5.56 -28.38 -8.03
CA ASN A 500 6.29 -29.53 -7.47
C ASN A 500 6.55 -30.67 -8.47
N GLN A 501 6.67 -30.37 -9.76
CA GLN A 501 7.04 -31.32 -10.81
C GLN A 501 8.50 -31.10 -11.27
N ASP A 502 9.42 -31.14 -10.32
CA ASP A 502 10.84 -30.79 -10.54
C ASP A 502 11.52 -31.70 -11.58
N ALA A 503 11.18 -33.00 -11.60
CA ALA A 503 11.72 -33.93 -12.59
C ALA A 503 11.36 -33.54 -14.03
N ALA A 504 10.11 -33.10 -14.25
CA ALA A 504 9.66 -32.63 -15.56
C ALA A 504 10.31 -31.28 -15.94
N ALA A 505 10.48 -30.39 -14.97
CA ALA A 505 11.15 -29.10 -15.16
C ALA A 505 12.62 -29.28 -15.58
N VAL A 506 13.39 -30.09 -14.84
CA VAL A 506 14.81 -30.35 -15.13
C VAL A 506 14.96 -31.08 -16.46
N GLN A 507 14.13 -32.08 -16.74
CA GLN A 507 14.18 -32.77 -18.04
C GLN A 507 13.96 -31.79 -19.20
N LEU A 508 13.00 -30.88 -19.08
CA LEU A 508 12.74 -29.88 -20.10
C LEU A 508 13.92 -28.92 -20.28
N TRP A 509 14.51 -28.41 -19.18
CA TRP A 509 15.68 -27.55 -19.25
C TRP A 509 16.92 -28.26 -19.83
N VAL A 510 17.12 -29.55 -19.50
CA VAL A 510 18.18 -30.38 -20.08
C VAL A 510 17.99 -30.55 -21.59
N ASN A 511 16.76 -30.79 -22.05
CA ASN A 511 16.45 -30.86 -23.48
C ASN A 511 16.75 -29.54 -24.21
N ILE A 512 16.54 -28.39 -23.55
CA ILE A 512 16.91 -27.07 -24.11
C ILE A 512 18.45 -26.95 -24.23
N VAL A 513 19.19 -27.31 -23.18
CA VAL A 513 20.67 -27.22 -23.18
C VAL A 513 21.32 -28.21 -24.15
N ASN A 514 20.75 -29.40 -24.32
CA ASN A 514 21.22 -30.39 -25.29
C ASN A 514 20.88 -30.00 -26.74
N GLY A 515 19.99 -29.01 -26.95
CA GLY A 515 19.59 -28.53 -28.27
C GLY A 515 18.41 -29.29 -28.89
N ASP A 516 17.75 -30.16 -28.13
CA ASP A 516 16.55 -30.90 -28.56
C ASP A 516 15.34 -29.97 -28.70
N VAL A 517 15.32 -28.87 -27.92
CA VAL A 517 14.28 -27.83 -27.93
C VAL A 517 14.95 -26.47 -28.03
N GLN A 518 14.48 -25.62 -28.95
CA GLN A 518 14.98 -24.26 -29.10
C GLN A 518 14.20 -23.28 -28.23
N ASP A 519 14.87 -22.73 -27.22
CA ASP A 519 14.39 -21.59 -26.44
C ASP A 519 15.54 -20.58 -26.26
N SER A 520 15.30 -19.32 -26.66
CA SER A 520 16.28 -18.23 -26.57
C SER A 520 16.04 -17.31 -25.38
N THR A 521 15.15 -17.65 -24.45
CA THR A 521 14.85 -16.79 -23.28
C THR A 521 16.04 -16.55 -22.37
N ARG A 522 16.98 -17.51 -22.30
CA ARG A 522 18.10 -17.45 -21.34
C ARG A 522 19.36 -18.12 -21.88
N SER A 523 20.50 -17.43 -21.79
CA SER A 523 21.81 -17.91 -22.26
C SER A 523 22.59 -18.70 -21.20
N ASP A 524 22.36 -18.41 -19.92
CA ASP A 524 23.01 -19.01 -18.74
C ASP A 524 22.22 -20.20 -18.17
N LEU A 525 21.40 -20.88 -18.99
CA LEU A 525 20.52 -21.96 -18.54
C LEU A 525 21.29 -23.11 -17.88
N TYR A 526 22.50 -23.42 -18.36
CA TYR A 526 23.33 -24.46 -17.75
C TYR A 526 23.73 -24.12 -16.31
N GLU A 527 24.17 -22.88 -16.05
CA GLU A 527 24.52 -22.42 -14.70
C GLU A 527 23.28 -22.38 -13.79
N TYR A 528 22.14 -21.97 -14.35
CA TYR A 528 20.85 -22.00 -13.63
C TYR A 528 20.43 -23.41 -13.21
N ILE A 529 20.57 -24.43 -14.08
CA ILE A 529 20.27 -25.83 -13.72
C ILE A 529 21.19 -26.30 -12.59
N VAL A 530 22.47 -25.91 -12.63
CA VAL A 530 23.44 -26.25 -11.58
C VAL A 530 23.06 -25.62 -10.25
N ASP A 531 22.70 -24.34 -10.24
CA ASP A 531 22.23 -23.65 -9.04
C ASP A 531 20.93 -24.29 -8.54
N PHE A 532 19.98 -24.60 -9.42
CA PHE A 532 18.74 -25.28 -9.08
C PHE A 532 18.99 -26.63 -8.38
N LEU A 533 19.85 -27.48 -8.95
CA LEU A 533 20.23 -28.77 -8.37
C LEU A 533 21.04 -28.62 -7.07
N THR A 534 21.74 -27.50 -6.88
CA THR A 534 22.45 -27.19 -5.62
C THR A 534 21.46 -26.98 -4.47
N TYR A 535 20.33 -26.32 -4.73
CA TYR A 535 19.29 -26.05 -3.72
C TYR A 535 18.17 -27.09 -3.68
N CYS A 536 18.16 -28.07 -4.60
CA CYS A 536 17.16 -29.12 -4.65
C CYS A 536 17.26 -30.09 -3.45
N LEU A 537 16.10 -30.38 -2.85
CA LEU A 537 15.96 -31.29 -1.70
C LEU A 537 15.85 -32.77 -2.10
N ASP A 538 15.48 -33.06 -3.35
CA ASP A 538 15.33 -34.43 -3.87
C ASP A 538 16.69 -35.02 -4.24
N GLU A 539 17.16 -35.98 -3.43
CA GLU A 539 18.44 -36.64 -3.65
C GLU A 539 18.45 -37.50 -4.91
N GLU A 540 17.35 -38.17 -5.24
CA GLU A 540 17.26 -39.05 -6.41
C GLU A 540 17.40 -38.25 -7.70
N LEU A 541 16.75 -37.08 -7.75
CA LEU A 541 16.85 -36.16 -8.88
C LEU A 541 18.28 -35.63 -9.06
N VAL A 542 18.93 -35.26 -7.97
CA VAL A 542 20.32 -34.77 -7.99
C VAL A 542 21.25 -35.86 -8.50
N TRP A 543 21.11 -37.10 -8.02
CA TRP A 543 21.93 -38.23 -8.49
C TRP A 543 21.67 -38.57 -9.96
N ALA A 544 20.42 -38.49 -10.43
CA ALA A 544 20.05 -38.76 -11.81
C ALA A 544 20.73 -37.79 -12.80
N TYR A 545 20.86 -36.51 -12.43
CA TYR A 545 21.44 -35.48 -13.29
C TYR A 545 22.90 -35.12 -12.94
N ALA A 546 23.47 -35.61 -11.84
CA ALA A 546 24.85 -35.34 -11.43
C ALA A 546 25.88 -35.77 -12.50
N ASP A 547 25.69 -36.96 -13.10
CA ASP A 547 26.57 -37.46 -14.16
C ASP A 547 26.50 -36.55 -15.40
N TRP A 548 25.29 -36.12 -15.80
CA TRP A 548 25.09 -35.20 -16.93
C TRP A 548 25.79 -33.85 -16.72
N VAL A 549 25.65 -33.26 -15.53
CA VAL A 549 26.31 -31.98 -15.20
C VAL A 549 27.83 -32.14 -15.22
N LEU A 550 28.37 -33.21 -14.60
CA LEU A 550 29.82 -33.45 -14.53
C LEU A 550 30.43 -33.75 -15.91
N GLN A 551 29.72 -34.44 -16.80
CA GLN A 551 30.15 -34.68 -18.19
C GLN A 551 30.27 -33.39 -19.01
N LYS A 552 29.37 -32.41 -18.80
CA LYS A 552 29.39 -31.14 -19.53
C LYS A 552 30.51 -30.22 -19.04
N SER A 553 30.65 -30.05 -17.74
CA SER A 553 31.73 -29.26 -17.14
C SER A 553 32.05 -29.73 -15.72
N GLU A 554 33.21 -30.34 -15.55
CA GLU A 554 33.74 -30.79 -14.25
C GLU A 554 33.80 -29.66 -13.20
N GLU A 555 34.15 -28.44 -13.60
CA GLU A 555 34.40 -27.35 -12.65
C GLU A 555 33.11 -26.72 -12.10
N VAL A 556 32.14 -26.46 -12.98
CA VAL A 556 30.83 -25.94 -12.60
C VAL A 556 29.99 -27.04 -11.95
N GLY A 557 30.10 -28.30 -12.40
CA GLY A 557 29.28 -29.38 -11.88
C GLY A 557 29.53 -29.78 -10.44
N VAL A 558 30.76 -29.61 -9.94
CA VAL A 558 31.08 -29.84 -8.53
C VAL A 558 30.35 -28.87 -7.60
N GLN A 559 29.91 -27.72 -8.10
CA GLN A 559 29.18 -26.73 -7.31
C GLN A 559 27.88 -27.29 -6.74
N VAL A 560 27.26 -28.25 -7.44
CA VAL A 560 26.09 -29.00 -6.97
C VAL A 560 26.33 -29.64 -5.60
N PHE A 561 27.56 -30.05 -5.30
CA PHE A 561 27.93 -30.68 -4.04
C PHE A 561 28.64 -29.75 -3.05
N THR A 562 29.35 -28.71 -3.52
CA THR A 562 30.14 -27.81 -2.65
C THR A 562 29.39 -26.59 -2.14
N LYS A 563 28.47 -26.01 -2.94
CA LYS A 563 27.76 -24.77 -2.58
C LYS A 563 26.44 -24.99 -1.83
N ARG A 564 26.13 -26.24 -1.44
CA ARG A 564 24.88 -26.57 -0.74
C ARG A 564 24.81 -25.86 0.63
N PRO A 565 23.66 -25.27 0.99
CA PRO A 565 23.51 -24.57 2.27
C PRO A 565 23.70 -25.51 3.47
N LEU A 566 24.47 -25.06 4.45
CA LEU A 566 24.80 -25.77 5.69
C LEU A 566 23.71 -25.51 6.75
N ASP A 567 22.47 -25.93 6.50
CA ASP A 567 21.41 -25.75 7.51
C ASP A 567 21.40 -26.93 8.49
N GLU A 568 21.66 -26.67 9.78
CA GLU A 568 21.76 -27.68 10.85
C GLU A 568 20.49 -28.52 11.05
N GLN A 569 19.38 -28.16 10.39
CA GLN A 569 18.09 -28.86 10.47
C GLN A 569 17.86 -29.90 9.34
N GLN A 570 18.71 -29.94 8.30
CA GLN A 570 18.56 -30.90 7.22
C GLN A 570 19.33 -32.20 7.51
N LYS A 571 18.58 -33.27 7.84
CA LYS A 571 19.08 -34.66 7.98
C LYS A 571 19.63 -35.28 6.68
N ASN A 572 19.50 -34.58 5.55
CA ASN A 572 19.79 -35.07 4.20
C ASN A 572 21.15 -34.56 3.70
N SER A 573 22.21 -34.84 4.48
CA SER A 573 23.56 -34.57 4.01
C SER A 573 24.06 -35.75 3.20
N PHE A 574 24.33 -35.54 1.91
CA PHE A 574 24.99 -36.51 1.06
C PHE A 574 26.26 -37.00 1.74
N ASN A 575 26.45 -38.32 1.80
CA ASN A 575 27.65 -38.89 2.36
C ASN A 575 28.86 -38.48 1.48
N PRO A 576 29.87 -37.81 2.06
CA PRO A 576 31.05 -37.39 1.29
C PRO A 576 31.75 -38.55 0.58
N ASP A 577 31.67 -39.76 1.11
CA ASP A 577 32.33 -40.95 0.54
C ASP A 577 31.64 -41.42 -0.77
N ASP A 578 30.30 -41.30 -0.84
CA ASP A 578 29.52 -41.64 -2.04
C ASP A 578 29.73 -40.59 -3.16
N ILE A 579 29.86 -39.32 -2.78
CA ILE A 579 30.24 -38.25 -3.72
C ILE A 579 31.65 -38.48 -4.24
N ILE A 580 32.62 -38.80 -3.38
CA ILE A 580 33.99 -39.12 -3.80
C ILE A 580 33.98 -40.32 -4.77
N HIS A 581 33.15 -41.34 -4.53
CA HIS A 581 33.01 -42.47 -5.46
C HIS A 581 32.53 -42.03 -6.84
N CYS A 582 31.52 -41.16 -6.92
CA CYS A 582 31.03 -40.58 -8.17
C CYS A 582 32.11 -39.73 -8.87
N LEU A 583 32.81 -38.88 -8.10
CA LEU A 583 33.83 -37.96 -8.60
C LEU A 583 35.13 -38.64 -9.03
N LYS A 584 35.38 -39.91 -8.69
CA LYS A 584 36.57 -40.66 -9.17
C LYS A 584 36.70 -40.68 -10.69
N LYS A 585 35.57 -40.59 -11.43
CA LYS A 585 35.57 -40.51 -12.90
C LYS A 585 36.05 -39.15 -13.44
N TYR A 586 36.07 -38.11 -12.61
CA TYR A 586 36.31 -36.71 -12.98
C TYR A 586 37.41 -36.10 -12.10
N PRO A 587 38.68 -36.15 -12.51
CA PRO A 587 39.82 -35.84 -11.65
C PRO A 587 39.89 -34.36 -11.21
N LYS A 588 39.50 -33.40 -12.07
CA LYS A 588 39.52 -31.97 -11.69
C LYS A 588 38.42 -31.65 -10.70
N ALA A 589 37.27 -32.29 -10.89
CA ALA A 589 36.14 -32.19 -9.99
C ALA A 589 36.44 -32.75 -8.59
N LEU A 590 37.10 -33.90 -8.53
CA LEU A 590 37.51 -34.55 -7.28
C LEU A 590 38.46 -33.66 -6.45
N VAL A 591 39.45 -33.02 -7.07
CA VAL A 591 40.37 -32.11 -6.39
C VAL A 591 39.63 -30.92 -5.79
N LYS A 592 38.75 -30.25 -6.56
CA LYS A 592 37.97 -29.10 -6.05
C LYS A 592 37.02 -29.49 -4.92
N TYR A 593 36.43 -30.68 -4.97
CA TYR A 593 35.58 -31.17 -3.89
C TYR A 593 36.39 -31.48 -2.62
N LEU A 594 37.54 -32.13 -2.74
CA LEU A 594 38.43 -32.39 -1.60
C LEU A 594 39.00 -31.09 -1.00
N GLU A 595 39.36 -30.10 -1.83
CA GLU A 595 39.74 -28.75 -1.38
C GLU A 595 38.64 -28.13 -0.52
N HIS A 596 37.39 -28.19 -0.98
CA HIS A 596 36.24 -27.68 -0.23
C HIS A 596 36.06 -28.41 1.12
N LEU A 597 36.15 -29.75 1.14
CA LEU A 597 36.02 -30.54 2.37
C LEU A 597 37.11 -30.20 3.41
N VAL A 598 38.34 -29.99 2.94
CA VAL A 598 39.52 -29.79 3.80
C VAL A 598 39.70 -28.33 4.22
N ILE A 599 39.58 -27.39 3.28
CA ILE A 599 39.88 -25.97 3.51
C ILE A 599 38.64 -25.22 4.01
N ASP A 600 37.49 -25.39 3.36
CA ASP A 600 36.28 -24.64 3.68
C ASP A 600 35.51 -25.28 4.84
N LYS A 601 35.22 -26.58 4.76
CA LYS A 601 34.49 -27.32 5.81
C LYS A 601 35.36 -27.77 7.00
N ARG A 602 36.69 -27.69 6.87
CA ARG A 602 37.68 -28.07 7.91
C ARG A 602 37.42 -29.44 8.55
N LEU A 603 36.95 -30.41 7.75
CA LEU A 603 36.64 -31.75 8.25
C LEU A 603 37.92 -32.41 8.79
N GLN A 604 37.80 -33.08 9.93
CA GLN A 604 38.94 -33.64 10.65
C GLN A 604 39.26 -35.10 10.26
N LYS A 605 38.65 -35.64 9.20
CA LYS A 605 38.91 -37.01 8.74
C LYS A 605 40.26 -37.12 8.03
N GLU A 606 41.17 -37.90 8.58
CA GLU A 606 42.55 -38.10 8.11
C GLU A 606 42.66 -38.56 6.63
N GLU A 607 41.70 -39.36 6.18
CA GLU A 607 41.67 -39.93 4.83
C GLU A 607 41.57 -38.85 3.74
N TYR A 608 40.79 -37.79 3.98
CA TYR A 608 40.57 -36.73 2.98
C TYR A 608 41.79 -35.85 2.79
N HIS A 609 42.48 -35.49 3.88
CA HIS A 609 43.72 -34.72 3.83
C HIS A 609 44.84 -35.53 3.19
N THR A 610 44.92 -36.83 3.50
CA THR A 610 45.90 -37.73 2.88
C THR A 610 45.63 -37.89 1.38
N HIS A 611 44.36 -38.06 0.97
CA HIS A 611 43.98 -38.19 -0.44
C HIS A 611 44.24 -36.90 -1.22
N LEU A 612 43.90 -35.73 -0.66
CA LEU A 612 44.20 -34.44 -1.28
C LEU A 612 45.72 -34.21 -1.43
N ALA A 613 46.49 -34.51 -0.40
CA ALA A 613 47.95 -34.40 -0.43
C ALA A 613 48.58 -35.32 -1.48
N VAL A 614 48.04 -36.53 -1.65
CA VAL A 614 48.46 -37.47 -2.70
C VAL A 614 48.15 -36.94 -4.09
N LEU A 615 46.93 -36.43 -4.33
CA LEU A 615 46.55 -35.89 -5.64
C LEU A 615 47.40 -34.66 -6.02
N TYR A 616 47.66 -33.77 -5.07
CA TYR A 616 48.60 -32.66 -5.28
C TYR A 616 50.02 -33.14 -5.56
N LEU A 617 50.49 -34.17 -4.86
CA LEU A 617 51.82 -34.74 -5.07
C LEU A 617 51.94 -35.38 -6.47
N GLU A 618 50.95 -36.17 -6.88
CA GLU A 618 50.90 -36.81 -8.19
C GLU A 618 50.87 -35.76 -9.32
N GLU A 619 50.07 -34.71 -9.18
CA GLU A 619 50.02 -33.59 -10.14
C GLU A 619 51.36 -32.85 -10.23
N VAL A 620 52.02 -32.57 -9.09
CA VAL A 620 53.35 -31.91 -9.05
C VAL A 620 54.43 -32.81 -9.69
N LEU A 621 54.37 -34.12 -9.47
CA LEU A 621 55.29 -35.08 -10.09
C LEU A 621 55.08 -35.17 -11.60
N LEU A 622 53.84 -35.18 -12.08
CA LEU A 622 53.51 -35.16 -13.51
C LEU A 622 53.99 -33.87 -14.19
N GLN A 623 53.75 -32.72 -13.56
CA GLN A 623 54.21 -31.42 -14.06
C GLN A 623 55.75 -31.37 -14.17
N ARG A 624 56.47 -31.93 -13.19
CA ARG A 624 57.94 -32.01 -13.21
C ARG A 624 58.49 -33.01 -14.23
N ALA A 625 57.83 -34.15 -14.42
CA ALA A 625 58.21 -35.11 -15.45
C ALA A 625 58.09 -34.51 -16.87
N SER A 626 57.15 -33.58 -17.06
CA SER A 626 56.99 -32.84 -18.33
C SER A 626 57.98 -31.67 -18.50
N ALA A 627 58.56 -31.15 -17.42
CA ALA A 627 59.45 -29.98 -17.40
C ALA A 627 60.93 -30.40 -17.27
N SER A 628 61.52 -31.03 -18.29
CA SER A 628 62.92 -31.47 -18.28
C SER A 628 63.94 -30.35 -18.56
N GLY A 629 63.85 -29.21 -17.87
CA GLY A 629 64.78 -28.08 -18.03
C GLY A 629 64.98 -27.33 -16.71
N LYS A 630 66.24 -27.16 -16.30
CA LYS A 630 66.65 -26.50 -15.04
C LYS A 630 65.99 -25.12 -14.91
N GLY A 631 65.18 -24.98 -13.85
CA GLY A 631 64.55 -23.72 -13.44
C GLY A 631 63.02 -23.81 -13.39
N ALA A 632 62.46 -24.79 -12.67
CA ALA A 632 61.02 -24.84 -12.46
C ALA A 632 60.64 -23.87 -11.34
N GLU A 633 60.09 -22.70 -11.71
CA GLU A 633 59.30 -21.89 -10.79
C GLU A 633 58.26 -22.77 -10.09
N ALA A 634 58.05 -22.54 -8.79
CA ALA A 634 57.10 -23.32 -8.00
C ALA A 634 55.71 -23.23 -8.66
N THR A 635 55.20 -24.36 -9.15
CA THR A 635 53.86 -24.40 -9.74
C THR A 635 52.83 -24.04 -8.66
N GLU A 636 51.71 -23.43 -9.06
CA GLU A 636 50.65 -23.05 -8.13
C GLU A 636 50.17 -24.25 -7.28
N THR A 637 50.18 -25.45 -7.86
CA THR A 637 49.90 -26.73 -7.20
C THR A 637 50.95 -27.09 -6.14
N GLN A 638 52.24 -26.86 -6.39
CA GLN A 638 53.30 -27.05 -5.40
C GLN A 638 53.15 -26.08 -4.21
N ALA A 639 52.76 -24.84 -4.46
CA ALA A 639 52.47 -23.88 -3.39
C ALA A 639 51.22 -24.29 -2.56
N LYS A 640 50.18 -24.83 -3.21
CA LYS A 640 48.99 -25.38 -2.52
C LYS A 640 49.35 -26.60 -1.66
N LEU A 641 50.20 -27.51 -2.17
CA LEU A 641 50.71 -28.65 -1.41
C LEU A 641 51.48 -28.20 -0.15
N ARG A 642 52.44 -27.27 -0.30
CA ARG A 642 53.21 -26.73 0.85
C ARG A 642 52.29 -26.13 1.91
N ARG A 643 51.30 -25.35 1.48
CA ARG A 643 50.33 -24.73 2.38
C ARG A 643 49.48 -25.76 3.12
N LEU A 644 49.04 -26.82 2.44
CA LEU A 644 48.29 -27.92 3.05
C LEU A 644 49.13 -28.64 4.11
N LEU A 645 50.38 -28.97 3.78
CA LEU A 645 51.30 -29.66 4.69
C LEU A 645 51.66 -28.82 5.93
N GLN A 646 51.78 -27.49 5.77
CA GLN A 646 52.04 -26.59 6.90
C GLN A 646 50.81 -26.42 7.81
N LYS A 647 49.62 -26.24 7.22
CA LYS A 647 48.41 -25.87 7.98
C LYS A 647 47.66 -27.05 8.58
N SER A 648 47.68 -28.21 7.94
CA SER A 648 46.99 -29.40 8.44
C SER A 648 47.94 -30.28 9.25
N ASP A 649 47.42 -30.95 10.27
CA ASP A 649 48.11 -32.01 11.02
C ASP A 649 47.48 -33.39 10.79
N LEU A 650 46.44 -33.47 9.94
CA LEU A 650 45.54 -34.62 9.84
C LEU A 650 45.82 -35.46 8.60
N TYR A 651 47.09 -35.75 8.30
CA TYR A 651 47.47 -36.60 7.18
C TYR A 651 48.53 -37.62 7.59
N ARG A 652 48.63 -38.72 6.84
CA ARG A 652 49.63 -39.77 7.10
C ARG A 652 51.03 -39.33 6.69
N VAL A 653 51.76 -38.74 7.64
CA VAL A 653 53.12 -38.22 7.44
C VAL A 653 54.07 -39.31 6.91
N HIS A 654 54.05 -40.51 7.50
CA HIS A 654 54.89 -41.62 7.07
C HIS A 654 54.60 -42.08 5.63
N PHE A 655 53.31 -42.14 5.25
CA PHE A 655 52.91 -42.54 3.89
C PHE A 655 53.33 -41.52 2.83
N LEU A 656 53.23 -40.22 3.15
CA LEU A 656 53.69 -39.16 2.26
C LEU A 656 55.22 -39.13 2.14
N LEU A 657 55.96 -39.39 3.23
CA LEU A 657 57.43 -39.49 3.20
C LEU A 657 57.91 -40.67 2.35
N GLU A 658 57.27 -41.84 2.46
CA GLU A 658 57.58 -43.00 1.59
C GLU A 658 57.37 -42.67 0.11
N ARG A 659 56.29 -41.95 -0.23
CA ARG A 659 56.03 -41.52 -1.61
C ARG A 659 56.94 -40.39 -2.10
N LEU A 660 57.51 -39.60 -1.20
CA LEU A 660 58.47 -38.53 -1.51
C LEU A 660 59.90 -39.04 -1.64
N GLN A 661 60.18 -40.28 -1.23
CA GLN A 661 61.50 -40.87 -1.30
C GLN A 661 61.97 -40.97 -2.75
N GLY A 662 62.96 -40.14 -3.13
CA GLY A 662 63.48 -40.04 -4.50
C GLY A 662 62.81 -39.00 -5.41
N ALA A 663 61.84 -38.21 -4.91
CA ALA A 663 61.08 -37.23 -5.69
C ALA A 663 61.73 -35.84 -5.88
N GLY A 664 62.87 -35.57 -5.21
CA GLY A 664 63.57 -34.28 -5.31
C GLY A 664 62.77 -33.08 -4.77
N LEU A 665 62.05 -33.27 -3.66
CA LEU A 665 61.23 -32.25 -2.98
C LEU A 665 61.74 -32.02 -1.55
N PRO A 666 62.90 -31.36 -1.38
CA PRO A 666 63.54 -31.21 -0.06
C PRO A 666 62.77 -30.29 0.89
N MET A 667 62.07 -29.26 0.40
CA MET A 667 61.30 -28.32 1.23
C MET A 667 60.08 -28.99 1.85
N GLU A 668 59.32 -29.74 1.06
CA GLU A 668 58.16 -30.50 1.51
C GLU A 668 58.58 -31.63 2.47
N SER A 669 59.74 -32.25 2.23
CA SER A 669 60.32 -33.25 3.13
C SER A 669 60.71 -32.65 4.48
N ALA A 670 61.30 -31.46 4.50
CA ALA A 670 61.63 -30.75 5.73
C ALA A 670 60.37 -30.41 6.56
N ILE A 671 59.29 -29.98 5.91
CA ILE A 671 58.00 -29.71 6.59
C ILE A 671 57.45 -30.99 7.23
N LEU A 672 57.48 -32.13 6.53
CA LEU A 672 56.99 -33.42 7.04
C LEU A 672 57.84 -33.94 8.21
N HIS A 673 59.17 -33.87 8.13
CA HIS A 673 60.06 -34.21 9.25
C HIS A 673 59.83 -33.30 10.46
N GLY A 674 59.52 -32.03 10.24
CA GLY A 674 59.14 -31.11 11.32
C GLY A 674 57.84 -31.50 12.02
N LYS A 675 56.83 -31.97 11.27
CA LYS A 675 55.59 -32.50 11.85
C LYS A 675 55.79 -33.81 12.62
N LEU A 676 56.79 -34.62 12.27
CA LEU A 676 57.20 -35.80 13.07
C LEU A 676 57.95 -35.44 14.35
N GLY A 677 58.29 -34.17 14.58
CA GLY A 677 59.12 -33.74 15.71
C GLY A 677 60.62 -34.00 15.51
N GLU A 678 61.03 -34.45 14.32
CA GLU A 678 62.44 -34.67 13.97
C GLU A 678 63.09 -33.35 13.51
N HIS A 679 63.08 -32.34 14.39
CA HIS A 679 63.48 -30.98 14.05
C HIS A 679 64.94 -30.86 13.60
N GLU A 680 65.85 -31.68 14.14
CA GLU A 680 67.26 -31.72 13.72
C GLU A 680 67.41 -32.14 12.25
N LYS A 681 66.67 -33.16 11.81
CA LYS A 681 66.71 -33.64 10.41
C LYS A 681 66.09 -32.61 9.46
N ALA A 682 64.97 -32.00 9.86
CA ALA A 682 64.32 -30.96 9.08
C ALA A 682 65.22 -29.73 8.89
N LEU A 683 65.86 -29.26 9.96
CA LEU A 683 66.82 -28.15 9.91
C LEU A 683 68.08 -28.54 9.13
N HIS A 684 68.56 -29.77 9.24
CA HIS A 684 69.69 -30.25 8.44
C HIS A 684 69.38 -30.23 6.93
N ILE A 685 68.16 -30.62 6.52
CA ILE A 685 67.73 -30.54 5.11
C ILE A 685 67.69 -29.08 4.64
N LEU A 686 67.12 -28.16 5.43
CA LEU A 686 67.02 -26.73 5.08
C LEU A 686 68.41 -26.07 4.96
N VAL A 687 69.32 -26.40 5.88
CA VAL A 687 70.64 -25.76 5.99
C VAL A 687 71.67 -26.38 5.04
N HIS A 688 71.72 -27.70 4.94
CA HIS A 688 72.78 -28.39 4.17
C HIS A 688 72.35 -28.80 2.76
N GLU A 689 71.09 -29.19 2.54
CA GLU A 689 70.61 -29.61 1.20
C GLU A 689 70.06 -28.43 0.39
N LEU A 690 69.29 -27.55 1.03
CA LEU A 690 68.67 -26.39 0.38
C LEU A 690 69.51 -25.11 0.45
N GLN A 691 70.43 -25.01 1.41
CA GLN A 691 71.23 -23.80 1.70
C GLN A 691 70.39 -22.52 1.86
N ASP A 692 69.13 -22.66 2.27
CA ASP A 692 68.21 -21.54 2.48
C ASP A 692 68.11 -21.21 3.97
N PHE A 693 69.01 -20.32 4.41
CA PHE A 693 69.10 -19.89 5.80
C PHE A 693 67.85 -19.11 6.24
N SER A 694 67.18 -18.42 5.31
CA SER A 694 65.94 -17.70 5.62
C SER A 694 64.78 -18.65 5.89
N ALA A 695 64.63 -19.70 5.08
CA ALA A 695 63.62 -20.73 5.29
C ALA A 695 63.85 -21.52 6.60
N ALA A 696 65.11 -21.69 7.02
CA ALA A 696 65.44 -22.31 8.31
C ALA A 696 65.01 -21.44 9.52
N GLU A 697 65.19 -20.12 9.43
CA GLU A 697 64.67 -19.17 10.43
C GLU A 697 63.14 -19.19 10.47
N ASP A 698 62.48 -19.13 9.31
CA ASP A 698 61.02 -19.16 9.18
C ASP A 698 60.44 -20.47 9.72
N TYR A 699 61.13 -21.60 9.54
CA TYR A 699 60.73 -22.89 10.10
C TYR A 699 60.74 -22.89 11.64
N CYS A 700 61.76 -22.28 12.27
CA CYS A 700 61.82 -22.13 13.72
C CYS A 700 60.69 -21.24 14.25
N LEU A 701 60.36 -20.17 13.52
CA LEU A 701 59.22 -19.30 13.84
C LEU A 701 57.90 -20.06 13.72
N TRP A 702 57.69 -20.78 12.61
CA TRP A 702 56.47 -21.56 12.35
C TRP A 702 56.25 -22.69 13.37
N CYS A 703 57.28 -23.50 13.67
CA CYS A 703 57.15 -24.58 14.66
C CYS A 703 56.92 -24.08 16.09
N SER A 704 57.28 -22.82 16.38
CA SER A 704 57.12 -22.19 17.69
C SER A 704 55.83 -21.38 17.85
N GLU A 705 55.03 -21.20 16.79
CA GLU A 705 53.75 -20.49 16.86
C GLU A 705 52.79 -21.20 17.85
N GLY A 706 52.32 -20.46 18.86
CA GLY A 706 51.38 -20.94 19.87
C GLY A 706 51.98 -21.84 20.97
N ARG A 707 53.30 -22.03 21.00
CA ARG A 707 54.02 -22.79 22.03
C ARG A 707 54.76 -21.87 23.01
N ASP A 708 55.18 -22.44 24.14
CA ASP A 708 55.86 -21.70 25.19
C ASP A 708 57.21 -21.12 24.70
N PRO A 709 57.59 -19.91 25.14
CA PRO A 709 58.88 -19.29 24.84
C PRO A 709 60.13 -20.21 24.97
N PRO A 710 60.28 -21.07 26.00
CA PRO A 710 61.41 -22.00 26.08
C PRO A 710 61.51 -22.99 24.91
N HIS A 711 60.39 -23.41 24.31
CA HIS A 711 60.41 -24.32 23.16
C HIS A 711 60.95 -23.62 21.91
N ARG A 712 60.57 -22.35 21.73
CA ARG A 712 61.11 -21.48 20.68
C ARG A 712 62.61 -21.30 20.84
N GLN A 713 63.05 -20.99 22.06
CA GLN A 713 64.47 -20.87 22.38
C GLN A 713 65.21 -22.16 22.02
N GLN A 714 64.71 -23.34 22.40
CA GLN A 714 65.35 -24.63 22.07
C GLN A 714 65.57 -24.81 20.56
N LEU A 715 64.58 -24.51 19.72
CA LEU A 715 64.69 -24.63 18.26
C LEU A 715 65.77 -23.69 17.67
N PHE A 716 65.82 -22.44 18.13
CA PHE A 716 66.86 -21.50 17.73
C PHE A 716 68.26 -21.92 18.21
N HIS A 717 68.37 -22.54 19.39
CA HIS A 717 69.63 -23.12 19.87
C HIS A 717 70.04 -24.35 19.04
N THR A 718 69.11 -25.20 18.63
CA THR A 718 69.38 -26.32 17.73
C THR A 718 69.84 -25.83 16.36
N LEU A 719 69.21 -24.80 15.79
CA LEU A 719 69.63 -24.18 14.53
C LEU A 719 71.04 -23.59 14.64
N LEU A 720 71.32 -22.87 15.72
CA LEU A 720 72.65 -22.32 16.00
C LEU A 720 73.69 -23.44 16.17
N ALA A 721 73.35 -24.53 16.87
CA ALA A 721 74.23 -25.69 17.01
C ALA A 721 74.55 -26.34 15.66
N ILE A 722 73.57 -26.45 14.75
CA ILE A 722 73.76 -26.96 13.38
C ILE A 722 74.69 -26.05 12.58
N TYR A 723 74.52 -24.73 12.66
CA TYR A 723 75.43 -23.78 12.00
C TYR A 723 76.87 -23.84 12.56
N LEU A 724 77.03 -24.10 13.86
CA LEU A 724 78.34 -24.13 14.52
C LEU A 724 79.06 -25.50 14.46
N HIS A 725 78.33 -26.61 14.32
CA HIS A 725 78.91 -27.97 14.21
C HIS A 725 79.45 -28.32 12.82
N ALA A 726 79.18 -27.50 11.81
CA ALA A 726 79.77 -27.70 10.49
C ALA A 726 81.27 -27.37 10.55
N GLY A 727 82.11 -28.31 10.12
CA GLY A 727 83.57 -28.23 10.27
C GLY A 727 84.23 -26.93 9.74
N PRO A 728 85.52 -26.71 10.04
CA PRO A 728 86.22 -25.43 9.94
C PRO A 728 86.40 -24.81 8.52
N THR A 729 85.70 -25.32 7.50
CA THR A 729 85.76 -24.82 6.11
C THR A 729 84.48 -24.14 5.64
N ALA A 730 83.42 -24.07 6.45
CA ALA A 730 82.14 -23.44 6.07
C ALA A 730 82.05 -21.96 6.52
N HIS A 731 82.74 -21.06 5.81
CA HIS A 731 82.68 -19.61 6.11
C HIS A 731 81.26 -19.04 6.01
N GLU A 732 80.44 -19.56 5.08
CA GLU A 732 79.06 -19.13 4.87
C GLU A 732 78.14 -19.45 6.07
N LEU A 733 78.33 -20.61 6.71
CA LEU A 733 77.56 -20.99 7.92
C LEU A 733 77.97 -20.17 9.14
N ALA A 734 79.24 -19.79 9.24
CA ALA A 734 79.71 -18.89 10.30
C ALA A 734 79.10 -17.48 10.15
N VAL A 735 78.98 -16.97 8.92
CA VAL A 735 78.29 -15.69 8.66
C VAL A 735 76.80 -15.80 8.97
N ALA A 736 76.13 -16.89 8.55
CA ALA A 736 74.72 -17.13 8.86
C ALA A 736 74.46 -17.25 10.38
N ALA A 737 75.37 -17.89 11.14
CA ALA A 737 75.28 -17.97 12.59
C ALA A 737 75.42 -16.61 13.28
N VAL A 738 76.35 -15.76 12.81
CA VAL A 738 76.50 -14.39 13.32
C VAL A 738 75.26 -13.54 13.00
N ASP A 739 74.74 -13.66 11.78
CA ASP A 739 73.51 -12.97 11.37
C ASP A 739 72.30 -13.41 12.19
N LEU A 740 72.13 -14.72 12.42
CA LEU A 740 71.05 -15.29 13.24
C LEU A 740 71.07 -14.71 14.67
N LEU A 741 72.25 -14.69 15.30
CA LEU A 741 72.43 -14.14 16.65
C LEU A 741 72.12 -12.64 16.70
N ASN A 742 72.59 -11.88 15.72
CA ASN A 742 72.39 -10.43 15.71
C ASN A 742 70.94 -10.03 15.38
N ARG A 743 70.21 -10.82 14.57
CA ARG A 743 68.81 -10.54 14.20
C ARG A 743 67.81 -10.96 15.27
N HIS A 744 68.00 -12.12 15.89
CA HIS A 744 67.05 -12.71 16.85
C HIS A 744 67.60 -12.73 18.29
N ALA A 745 68.31 -11.68 18.71
CA ALA A 745 69.00 -11.63 20.00
C ALA A 745 68.11 -11.91 21.23
N THR A 746 66.83 -11.57 21.15
CA THR A 746 65.81 -11.82 22.19
C THR A 746 65.43 -13.29 22.35
N GLU A 747 65.63 -14.11 21.32
CA GLU A 747 65.20 -15.51 21.24
C GLU A 747 66.26 -16.48 21.77
N PHE A 748 67.40 -15.96 22.22
CA PHE A 748 68.50 -16.75 22.76
C PHE A 748 68.70 -16.50 24.25
N ASP A 749 69.12 -17.53 24.99
CA ASP A 749 69.70 -17.33 26.31
C ASP A 749 71.17 -16.94 26.12
N ALA A 750 71.49 -15.69 26.42
CA ALA A 750 72.85 -15.16 26.30
C ALA A 750 73.88 -15.99 27.06
N ALA A 751 73.53 -16.59 28.21
CA ALA A 751 74.45 -17.41 28.98
C ALA A 751 74.76 -18.74 28.30
N GLN A 752 73.77 -19.36 27.66
CA GLN A 752 73.92 -20.62 26.94
C GLN A 752 74.64 -20.41 25.59
N VAL A 753 74.30 -19.35 24.86
CA VAL A 753 74.99 -18.99 23.60
C VAL A 753 76.48 -18.75 23.83
N LEU A 754 76.87 -18.02 24.88
CA LEU A 754 78.27 -17.78 25.21
C LEU A 754 79.08 -19.05 25.46
N GLN A 755 78.43 -20.14 25.90
CA GLN A 755 79.08 -21.45 26.09
C GLN A 755 79.23 -22.26 24.80
N MET A 756 78.39 -21.99 23.79
CA MET A 756 78.39 -22.72 22.51
C MET A 756 79.29 -22.06 21.45
N LEU A 757 79.66 -20.79 21.63
CA LEU A 757 80.43 -20.03 20.67
C LEU A 757 81.91 -20.46 20.62
N PRO A 758 82.53 -20.54 19.43
CA PRO A 758 83.96 -20.82 19.31
C PRO A 758 84.83 -19.70 19.91
N ASP A 759 85.90 -20.08 20.62
CA ASP A 759 86.91 -19.15 21.17
C ASP A 759 87.62 -18.29 20.10
N THR A 760 87.50 -18.67 18.83
CA THR A 760 88.12 -17.98 17.69
C THR A 760 87.36 -16.72 17.25
N TRP A 761 86.13 -16.49 17.72
CA TRP A 761 85.32 -15.37 17.29
C TRP A 761 85.68 -14.08 18.03
N SER A 762 85.83 -12.98 17.29
CA SER A 762 86.07 -11.67 17.91
C SER A 762 84.79 -11.13 18.57
N VAL A 763 84.92 -10.58 19.77
CA VAL A 763 83.80 -9.97 20.52
C VAL A 763 83.10 -8.88 19.71
N GLN A 764 83.82 -8.18 18.82
CA GLN A 764 83.27 -7.14 17.95
C GLN A 764 82.14 -7.64 17.04
N LEU A 765 82.19 -8.90 16.58
CA LEU A 765 81.14 -9.51 15.74
C LEU A 765 79.85 -9.79 16.50
N LEU A 766 79.97 -10.00 17.83
CA LEU A 766 78.87 -10.33 18.74
C LEU A 766 78.33 -9.11 19.50
N CYS A 767 78.95 -7.94 19.34
CA CYS A 767 78.54 -6.71 20.00
C CYS A 767 77.04 -6.39 19.84
N PRO A 768 76.43 -6.47 18.63
CA PRO A 768 75.00 -6.19 18.48
C PRO A 768 74.12 -7.17 19.28
N PHE A 769 74.41 -8.48 19.20
CA PHE A 769 73.75 -9.51 20.00
C PHE A 769 73.87 -9.24 21.51
N LEU A 770 75.09 -9.04 22.02
CA LEU A 770 75.34 -8.82 23.44
C LEU A 770 74.65 -7.54 23.96
N MET A 771 74.66 -6.47 23.17
CA MET A 771 73.95 -5.23 23.51
C MET A 771 72.44 -5.43 23.50
N GLY A 772 71.91 -6.18 22.54
CA GLY A 772 70.49 -6.56 22.46
C GLY A 772 70.06 -7.35 23.69
N ALA A 773 70.67 -8.51 23.92
CA ALA A 773 70.34 -9.39 25.04
C ALA A 773 70.46 -8.70 26.42
N MET A 774 71.50 -7.87 26.62
CA MET A 774 71.65 -7.08 27.85
C MET A 774 70.57 -6.01 27.99
N ARG A 775 70.24 -5.31 26.90
CA ARG A 775 69.18 -4.30 26.91
C ARG A 775 67.83 -4.95 27.22
N ASP A 776 67.54 -6.11 26.65
CA ASP A 776 66.29 -6.83 26.86
C ASP A 776 66.17 -7.36 28.28
N SER A 777 67.25 -7.93 28.83
CA SER A 777 67.31 -8.33 30.24
C SER A 777 67.08 -7.15 31.19
N ILE A 778 67.71 -6.00 30.93
CA ILE A 778 67.51 -4.77 31.72
C ILE A 778 66.09 -4.22 31.56
N HIS A 779 65.56 -4.23 30.33
CA HIS A 779 64.21 -3.75 30.03
C HIS A 779 63.16 -4.62 30.73
N ALA A 780 63.25 -5.95 30.59
CA ALA A 780 62.38 -6.90 31.29
C ALA A 780 62.40 -6.66 32.80
N ARG A 781 63.59 -6.50 33.41
CA ARG A 781 63.72 -6.17 34.83
C ARG A 781 63.00 -4.87 35.21
N ARG A 782 63.18 -3.80 34.43
CA ARG A 782 62.55 -2.49 34.67
C ARG A 782 61.03 -2.55 34.48
N THR A 783 60.56 -3.22 33.44
CA THR A 783 59.13 -3.41 33.15
C THR A 783 58.44 -4.19 34.26
N VAL A 784 59.06 -5.25 34.77
CA VAL A 784 58.57 -5.99 35.94
C VAL A 784 58.53 -5.09 37.19
N GLN A 785 59.52 -4.22 37.39
CA GLN A 785 59.50 -3.25 38.50
C GLN A 785 58.35 -2.24 38.39
N VAL A 786 58.04 -1.75 37.18
CA VAL A 786 56.89 -0.86 36.93
C VAL A 786 55.58 -1.61 37.17
N ALA A 787 55.44 -2.83 36.64
CA ALA A 787 54.25 -3.66 36.86
C ALA A 787 54.02 -3.92 38.35
N LEU A 788 55.07 -4.22 39.11
CA LEU A 788 55.01 -4.34 40.56
C LEU A 788 54.57 -3.03 41.24
N GLY A 789 55.06 -1.88 40.76
CA GLY A 789 54.66 -0.57 41.25
C GLY A 789 53.18 -0.26 40.99
N LEU A 790 52.68 -0.56 39.80
CA LEU A 790 51.27 -0.40 39.42
C LEU A 790 50.37 -1.32 40.24
N ALA A 791 50.74 -2.60 40.38
CA ALA A 791 50.00 -3.55 41.21
C ALA A 791 49.93 -3.09 42.68
N ARG A 792 51.01 -2.51 43.22
CA ARG A 792 51.00 -1.89 44.56
C ARG A 792 50.04 -0.70 44.64
N SER A 793 50.01 0.16 43.61
CA SER A 793 49.11 1.31 43.54
C SER A 793 47.64 0.87 43.46
N GLU A 794 47.32 -0.08 42.60
CA GLU A 794 45.96 -0.65 42.50
C GLU A 794 45.52 -1.26 43.83
N ASN A 795 46.40 -2.01 44.49
CA ASN A 795 46.09 -2.58 45.81
C ASN A 795 45.79 -1.48 46.84
N LEU A 796 46.52 -0.35 46.79
CA LEU A 796 46.24 0.79 47.65
C LEU A 796 44.88 1.44 47.35
N ILE A 797 44.53 1.60 46.07
CA ILE A 797 43.21 2.12 45.64
C ILE A 797 42.09 1.18 46.12
N TYR A 798 42.20 -0.12 45.87
CA TYR A 798 41.23 -1.11 46.36
C TYR A 798 41.11 -1.10 47.87
N THR A 799 42.22 -0.92 48.59
CA THR A 799 42.21 -0.79 50.05
C THR A 799 41.47 0.47 50.50
N TYR A 800 41.68 1.60 49.83
CA TYR A 800 40.94 2.84 50.08
C TYR A 800 39.43 2.68 49.82
N ASP A 801 39.05 2.13 48.67
CA ASP A 801 37.65 1.90 48.31
C ASP A 801 36.95 0.97 49.30
N LYS A 802 37.65 -0.10 49.73
CA LYS A 802 37.18 -0.99 50.78
C LYS A 802 36.91 -0.25 52.09
N MET A 803 37.77 0.69 52.49
CA MET A 803 37.56 1.51 53.69
C MET A 803 36.38 2.48 53.52
N LYS A 804 36.25 3.12 52.36
CA LYS A 804 35.13 4.02 52.05
C LYS A 804 33.78 3.28 52.10
N LEU A 805 33.72 2.07 51.55
CA LEU A 805 32.52 1.22 51.60
C LEU A 805 32.18 0.81 53.04
N LYS A 806 33.19 0.44 53.85
CA LYS A 806 33.02 0.11 55.28
C LYS A 806 32.48 1.28 56.12
N GLY A 807 32.76 2.53 55.73
CA GLY A 807 32.31 3.72 56.46
C GLY A 807 30.82 4.09 56.26
N SER A 808 30.12 3.46 55.31
CA SER A 808 28.72 3.80 55.00
C SER A 808 27.73 3.04 55.89
N SER A 809 26.86 3.75 56.62
CA SER A 809 25.77 3.16 57.40
C SER A 809 24.48 3.09 56.58
N ILE A 810 23.66 2.05 56.82
CA ILE A 810 22.34 1.89 56.18
C ILE A 810 21.28 1.70 57.25
N ARG A 811 20.18 2.44 57.10
CA ARG A 811 18.96 2.22 57.90
C ARG A 811 18.11 1.13 57.25
N LEU A 812 17.85 0.06 57.99
CA LEU A 812 16.84 -0.95 57.66
C LEU A 812 15.46 -0.43 58.09
N SER A 813 14.45 -0.68 57.26
CA SER A 813 13.05 -0.43 57.55
C SER A 813 12.22 -1.63 57.09
N ASP A 814 11.05 -1.84 57.69
CA ASP A 814 10.18 -3.01 57.45
C ASP A 814 9.69 -3.13 56.00
N LYS A 815 9.86 -2.07 55.18
CA LYS A 815 9.54 -2.05 53.75
C LYS A 815 10.66 -2.59 52.86
N LYS A 816 11.88 -2.79 53.38
CA LYS A 816 13.02 -3.28 52.59
C LYS A 816 12.99 -4.81 52.56
N LEU A 817 12.96 -5.35 51.34
CA LEU A 817 12.94 -6.78 51.07
C LEU A 817 14.31 -7.25 50.56
N CYS A 818 14.64 -8.51 50.80
CA CYS A 818 15.82 -9.14 50.23
C CYS A 818 15.69 -9.24 48.70
N GLN A 819 16.72 -8.86 47.95
CA GLN A 819 16.68 -8.91 46.48
C GLN A 819 16.57 -10.32 45.88
N ILE A 820 16.91 -11.37 46.64
CA ILE A 820 16.89 -12.76 46.16
C ILE A 820 15.56 -13.43 46.51
N CYS A 821 15.18 -13.45 47.80
CA CYS A 821 13.97 -14.15 48.24
C CYS A 821 12.73 -13.25 48.38
N GLN A 822 12.87 -11.93 48.21
CA GLN A 822 11.81 -10.93 48.33
C GLN A 822 11.11 -10.91 49.71
N ASN A 823 11.68 -11.52 50.74
CA ASN A 823 11.17 -11.48 52.12
C ASN A 823 11.77 -10.29 52.91
N PRO A 824 11.04 -9.74 53.91
CA PRO A 824 11.55 -8.67 54.77
C PRO A 824 12.69 -9.14 55.68
N PHE A 825 13.50 -8.18 56.14
CA PHE A 825 14.57 -8.45 57.10
C PHE A 825 14.03 -8.46 58.53
N CYS A 826 13.92 -9.65 59.14
CA CYS A 826 13.49 -9.80 60.53
C CYS A 826 14.62 -9.60 61.55
N GLU A 827 15.88 -9.76 61.11
CA GLU A 827 17.08 -9.59 61.93
C GLU A 827 17.94 -8.42 61.42
N PRO A 828 18.67 -7.70 62.29
CA PRO A 828 19.55 -6.61 61.87
C PRO A 828 20.83 -7.09 61.15
N VAL A 829 20.99 -8.39 60.90
CA VAL A 829 22.15 -8.97 60.21
C VAL A 829 21.81 -9.20 58.74
N PHE A 830 22.58 -8.58 57.85
CA PHE A 830 22.36 -8.66 56.40
C PHE A 830 23.69 -8.49 55.65
N VAL A 831 23.72 -8.88 54.39
CA VAL A 831 24.85 -8.65 53.48
C VAL A 831 24.47 -7.57 52.49
N ARG A 832 25.37 -6.61 52.29
CA ARG A 832 25.25 -5.57 51.26
C ARG A 832 26.22 -5.88 50.12
N TYR A 833 25.70 -6.04 48.91
CA TYR A 833 26.51 -6.13 47.70
C TYR A 833 27.08 -4.75 47.28
N PRO A 834 28.18 -4.70 46.51
CA PRO A 834 28.77 -3.45 46.03
C PRO A 834 27.79 -2.55 45.26
N ASN A 835 26.79 -3.14 44.58
CA ASN A 835 25.71 -2.42 43.89
C ASN A 835 24.67 -1.77 44.83
N GLY A 836 24.81 -1.92 46.15
CA GLY A 836 23.88 -1.39 47.15
C GLY A 836 22.71 -2.33 47.49
N GLY A 837 22.63 -3.50 46.84
CA GLY A 837 21.62 -4.52 47.10
C GLY A 837 21.76 -5.15 48.49
N LEU A 838 20.64 -5.39 49.16
CA LEU A 838 20.59 -6.03 50.49
C LEU A 838 20.05 -7.45 50.35
N VAL A 839 20.74 -8.40 50.96
CA VAL A 839 20.31 -9.81 51.00
C VAL A 839 20.50 -10.40 52.39
N HIS A 840 19.70 -11.42 52.74
CA HIS A 840 19.94 -12.21 53.95
C HIS A 840 21.30 -12.91 53.84
N THR A 841 21.92 -13.18 54.99
CA THR A 841 23.19 -13.91 55.08
C THR A 841 23.11 -15.29 54.41
N HIS A 842 21.98 -16.00 54.56
CA HIS A 842 21.74 -17.28 53.89
C HIS A 842 21.57 -17.16 52.37
N CYS A 843 20.93 -16.08 51.87
CA CYS A 843 20.75 -15.83 50.44
C CYS A 843 22.08 -15.49 49.75
N ALA A 844 23.01 -14.87 50.47
CA ALA A 844 24.36 -14.61 49.95
C ALA A 844 25.22 -15.89 49.87
N ALA A 845 24.95 -16.89 50.71
CA ALA A 845 25.73 -18.13 50.76
C ALA A 845 25.46 -19.07 49.57
N SER A 846 24.30 -18.96 48.92
CA SER A 846 23.99 -19.68 47.69
C SER A 846 24.74 -19.06 46.50
N ARG A 847 25.88 -19.67 46.13
CA ARG A 847 26.86 -19.18 45.13
C ARG A 847 26.36 -19.02 43.68
N HIS A 848 25.08 -19.23 43.37
CA HIS A 848 24.58 -19.34 41.99
C HIS A 848 23.66 -18.21 41.51
N THR A 849 23.45 -17.14 42.28
CA THR A 849 22.61 -16.02 41.84
C THR A 849 23.18 -14.68 42.30
N ASN A 850 24.12 -14.12 41.52
CA ASN A 850 24.39 -12.69 41.58
C ASN A 850 23.19 -11.97 40.94
N PRO A 851 22.48 -11.06 41.65
CA PRO A 851 21.45 -10.26 41.03
C PRO A 851 22.12 -9.26 40.07
N SER A 852 22.09 -9.58 38.77
CA SER A 852 22.33 -8.70 37.62
C SER A 852 23.52 -7.73 37.75
N SER A 853 24.73 -8.19 37.38
CA SER A 853 25.81 -7.30 36.94
C SER A 853 26.00 -7.42 35.43
N SER A 854 25.59 -6.39 34.69
CA SER A 854 25.90 -6.24 33.27
C SER A 854 27.34 -5.72 33.10
N SER A 855 28.32 -6.53 33.47
CA SER A 855 29.70 -6.48 32.98
C SER A 855 30.54 -7.58 33.66
N PRO A 856 31.29 -8.39 32.91
CA PRO A 856 32.23 -9.35 33.48
C PRO A 856 33.52 -8.60 33.82
N GLY A 857 33.67 -8.16 35.08
CA GLY A 857 34.92 -7.52 35.47
C GLY A 857 34.90 -6.80 36.81
N THR A 858 34.76 -7.53 37.92
CA THR A 858 35.44 -7.25 39.19
C THR A 858 35.05 -8.30 40.22
N ARG A 859 35.89 -9.33 40.37
CA ARG A 859 36.01 -10.05 41.64
C ARG A 859 36.92 -9.20 42.53
N THR A 860 36.45 -8.82 43.71
CA THR A 860 37.31 -8.41 44.84
C THR A 860 37.01 -9.34 46.00
#